data_AF-A0A7N6A874-F1
#
_entry.id   AF-A0A7N6A874-F1
#
_cell.length_a   1.000
_cell.length_b   1.000
_cell.length_c   1.000
_cell.angle_alpha   90.00
_cell.angle_beta   90.00
_cell.angle_gamma   90.00
#
_symmetry.space_group_name_H-M   'P 1'
#
loop_
_entity.id
_entity.type
_entity.pdbx_description
1 polymer ?
#
loop_
_entity_poly.entity_id
_entity_poly.type
_entity_poly.pdbx_seq_one_letter_code
_entity_poly.pdbx_strand_id
1 'polypeptide(L)'
;LFKALDIDRWDLECEFNNTDHRTDLNGVDRLIVRRGQVFTISLYLRSGNYQPGVGSLDLVAETGPQPSEQYGTRASFGLSADIDTSRWSAAVTGPPGDTLTLSICAAPDAPIGRYTLTLGASGQIEFILLYNPWCPVLHVLSFVQFESGILDICLRILDMNPKCLRNPGKDYSGRRNPIYVSRVLSAMVNCNDDKGVLLGRWTDDYEGGVSPMFWRGSVEILRNWDSQACQPVRYGQCWVFAAVACSISRALGIPCRVVTNYFSAHDTNGNLVIERYINENGEPIQSRDMIWNYHCWLESWMTRPDLKSEFNGWQASDPTPQEKSEGVYCCGPIPVRAIKEGDLMFKYDALFVFSEVNADVVTFRKNKDGSTSQVYSTAVVGQKISTKSVGSDAREDITHLYKYPEGSDEEREAFKKANHQNKLLHQQQNPGLHVTIKVTSDMSKGCDFDVFAVVTNNTQSEKKCRLLFGSCAVSYSGVTGGNCGFKDLLNVELPPGGERRVALRLNYSKYGALLTEDNLIRLGALLLDYTTKESTLAVRNIVLENPEIKVRILGEPKVNRKLAAEITLQNTLPVQLDNCCFTIEGANLTGGCVISETLNSSVGPGEDAKVKIYFTPSHSGLRKLVVDFNSSKLSHVKGYRNVIIGK
;
A
#
# COMPACT_ATOMS: atom_id res chain seq x y z
N LEU A 1 -8.39 -25.58 52.22
CA LEU A 1 -7.61 -26.12 51.09
C LEU A 1 -8.56 -26.19 49.90
N PHE A 2 -8.30 -25.41 48.86
CA PHE A 2 -9.06 -25.53 47.61
C PHE A 2 -8.71 -26.85 46.94
N LYS A 3 -9.70 -27.52 46.35
CA LYS A 3 -9.48 -28.77 45.62
C LYS A 3 -9.13 -28.42 44.17
N ALA A 4 -7.96 -28.87 43.70
CA ALA A 4 -7.58 -28.75 42.29
C ALA A 4 -8.58 -29.51 41.41
N LEU A 5 -8.95 -28.91 40.28
CA LEU A 5 -9.86 -29.53 39.31
C LEU A 5 -9.11 -30.61 38.49
N ASP A 6 -9.71 -31.78 38.37
CA ASP A 6 -9.22 -32.91 37.57
C ASP A 6 -9.83 -32.84 36.17
N ILE A 7 -9.13 -32.19 35.24
CA ILE A 7 -9.60 -31.92 33.87
C ILE A 7 -9.33 -33.14 32.98
N ASP A 8 -10.37 -33.67 32.34
CA ASP A 8 -10.25 -34.78 31.40
C ASP A 8 -9.99 -34.32 29.96
N ARG A 9 -10.83 -33.41 29.47
CA ARG A 9 -10.76 -32.82 28.13
C ARG A 9 -11.34 -31.40 28.14
N TRP A 10 -11.12 -30.66 27.06
CA TRP A 10 -11.65 -29.32 26.87
C TRP A 10 -12.20 -29.14 25.46
N ASP A 11 -13.12 -28.18 25.33
CA ASP A 11 -13.57 -27.60 24.08
C ASP A 11 -13.21 -26.11 24.08
N LEU A 12 -12.60 -25.65 23.00
CA LEU A 12 -12.20 -24.25 22.84
C LEU A 12 -13.31 -23.39 22.23
N GLU A 13 -14.46 -23.98 21.90
CA GLU A 13 -15.62 -23.29 21.33
C GLU A 13 -15.22 -22.46 20.09
N CYS A 14 -14.30 -23.00 19.26
CA CYS A 14 -13.62 -22.26 18.21
C CYS A 14 -14.58 -21.57 17.22
N GLU A 15 -15.65 -22.25 16.80
CA GLU A 15 -16.61 -21.67 15.86
C GLU A 15 -17.33 -20.46 16.48
N PHE A 16 -17.81 -20.60 17.71
CA PHE A 16 -18.48 -19.51 18.44
C PHE A 16 -17.52 -18.35 18.68
N ASN A 17 -16.36 -18.62 19.28
CA ASN A 17 -15.39 -17.59 19.62
C ASN A 17 -14.85 -16.89 18.38
N ASN A 18 -14.45 -17.62 17.34
CA ASN A 18 -13.88 -16.98 16.16
C ASN A 18 -14.94 -16.14 15.43
N THR A 19 -16.21 -16.54 15.46
CA THR A 19 -17.31 -15.72 14.93
C THR A 19 -17.49 -14.43 15.73
N ASP A 20 -17.56 -14.52 17.07
CA ASP A 20 -17.72 -13.36 17.95
C ASP A 20 -16.52 -12.39 17.87
N HIS A 21 -15.32 -12.95 17.75
CA HIS A 21 -14.07 -12.19 17.58
C HIS A 21 -13.78 -11.77 16.14
N ARG A 22 -14.64 -12.10 15.16
CA ARG A 22 -14.49 -11.72 13.74
C ARG A 22 -13.15 -12.20 13.18
N THR A 23 -12.85 -13.46 13.43
CA THR A 23 -11.65 -14.19 13.01
C THR A 23 -12.01 -15.51 12.30
N ASP A 24 -13.30 -15.85 12.20
CA ASP A 24 -13.88 -17.01 11.51
C ASP A 24 -13.40 -17.19 10.06
N LEU A 25 -13.12 -16.08 9.36
CA LEU A 25 -12.55 -16.13 8.02
C LEU A 25 -11.15 -16.76 7.96
N ASN A 26 -10.41 -16.84 9.08
CA ASN A 26 -9.13 -17.55 9.17
C ASN A 26 -9.29 -19.06 9.38
N GLY A 27 -10.53 -19.55 9.48
CA GLY A 27 -10.84 -20.90 9.91
C GLY A 27 -11.42 -20.95 11.33
N VAL A 28 -12.02 -22.08 11.66
CA VAL A 28 -12.63 -22.41 12.96
C VAL A 28 -12.05 -23.71 13.57
N ASP A 29 -10.95 -24.20 12.98
CA ASP A 29 -10.20 -25.37 13.41
C ASP A 29 -9.30 -25.10 14.62
N ARG A 30 -8.99 -23.83 14.89
CA ARG A 30 -8.17 -23.36 16.01
C ARG A 30 -8.70 -22.05 16.59
N LEU A 31 -8.41 -21.80 17.85
CA LEU A 31 -8.87 -20.61 18.57
C LEU A 31 -8.05 -19.38 18.16
N ILE A 32 -8.72 -18.40 17.56
CA ILE A 32 -8.11 -17.13 17.15
C ILE A 32 -8.97 -16.01 17.72
N VAL A 33 -8.45 -15.30 18.71
CA VAL A 33 -9.21 -14.30 19.47
C VAL A 33 -8.48 -12.95 19.44
N ARG A 34 -9.18 -11.91 19.91
CA ARG A 34 -8.67 -10.54 19.94
C ARG A 34 -8.59 -10.06 21.37
N ARG A 35 -7.49 -9.37 21.70
CA ARG A 35 -7.24 -8.86 23.06
C ARG A 35 -8.33 -7.92 23.56
N GLY A 36 -8.58 -7.88 24.87
CA GLY A 36 -9.60 -7.03 25.48
C GLY A 36 -11.05 -7.43 25.16
N GLN A 37 -11.28 -8.61 24.60
CA GLN A 37 -12.62 -9.19 24.39
C GLN A 37 -12.65 -10.58 25.03
N VAL A 38 -13.82 -10.95 25.55
CA VAL A 38 -14.06 -12.20 26.28
C VAL A 38 -14.25 -13.34 25.28
N PHE A 39 -13.62 -14.48 25.53
CA PHE A 39 -13.86 -15.75 24.83
C PHE A 39 -14.23 -16.84 25.84
N THR A 40 -14.87 -17.91 25.38
CA THR A 40 -15.37 -18.99 26.24
C THR A 40 -14.68 -20.31 25.94
N ILE A 41 -14.35 -21.09 26.97
CA ILE A 41 -13.92 -22.49 26.83
C ILE A 41 -14.75 -23.39 27.74
N SER A 42 -14.96 -24.63 27.35
CA SER A 42 -15.67 -25.63 28.15
C SER A 42 -14.70 -26.70 28.64
N LEU A 43 -14.58 -26.89 29.94
CA LEU A 43 -13.76 -27.94 30.55
C LEU A 43 -14.62 -29.08 31.04
N TYR A 44 -14.24 -30.31 30.74
CA TYR A 44 -14.93 -31.52 31.18
C TYR A 44 -14.11 -32.17 32.29
N LEU A 45 -14.71 -32.32 33.47
CA LEU A 45 -14.02 -32.84 34.65
C LEU A 45 -14.07 -34.38 34.66
N ARG A 46 -12.94 -35.02 34.93
CA ARG A 46 -12.86 -36.48 35.07
C ARG A 46 -13.56 -36.96 36.35
N SER A 47 -13.47 -36.18 37.41
CA SER A 47 -14.10 -36.48 38.69
C SER A 47 -14.47 -35.22 39.48
N GLY A 48 -15.64 -35.26 40.13
CA GLY A 48 -16.17 -34.16 40.93
C GLY A 48 -16.94 -33.11 40.11
N ASN A 49 -17.49 -32.11 40.81
CA ASN A 49 -18.20 -30.98 40.22
C ASN A 49 -17.53 -29.68 40.67
N TYR A 50 -17.54 -28.65 39.82
CA TYR A 50 -17.12 -27.33 40.26
C TYR A 50 -18.12 -26.74 41.27
N GLN A 51 -17.60 -26.25 42.40
CA GLN A 51 -18.35 -25.49 43.38
C GLN A 51 -17.68 -24.13 43.61
N PRO A 52 -18.40 -23.01 43.41
CA PRO A 52 -17.88 -21.67 43.71
C PRO A 52 -17.32 -21.60 45.13
N GLY A 53 -16.11 -21.07 45.28
CA GLY A 53 -15.44 -20.92 46.58
C GLY A 53 -14.82 -22.20 47.17
N VAL A 54 -14.93 -23.35 46.48
CA VAL A 54 -14.32 -24.63 46.91
C VAL A 54 -13.29 -25.15 45.91
N GLY A 55 -13.59 -25.05 44.60
CA GLY A 55 -12.65 -25.38 43.53
C GLY A 55 -11.79 -24.18 43.14
N SER A 56 -10.47 -24.37 43.02
CA SER A 56 -9.56 -23.38 42.43
C SER A 56 -9.03 -23.88 41.09
N LEU A 57 -8.92 -22.98 40.13
CA LEU A 57 -8.23 -23.20 38.86
C LEU A 57 -7.28 -22.03 38.64
N ASP A 58 -6.00 -22.35 38.62
CA ASP A 58 -4.96 -21.40 38.25
C ASP A 58 -4.72 -21.49 36.75
N LEU A 59 -4.71 -20.33 36.09
CA LEU A 59 -4.46 -20.19 34.67
C LEU A 59 -3.16 -19.41 34.47
N VAL A 60 -2.34 -19.86 33.53
CA VAL A 60 -1.11 -19.16 33.15
C VAL A 60 -1.08 -18.99 31.64
N ALA A 61 -1.17 -17.75 31.15
CA ALA A 61 -1.05 -17.41 29.73
C ALA A 61 0.38 -16.96 29.42
N GLU A 62 1.02 -17.58 28.43
CA GLU A 62 2.42 -17.36 28.06
C GLU A 62 2.57 -17.17 26.54
N THR A 63 3.44 -16.25 26.12
CA THR A 63 3.81 -16.05 24.71
C THR A 63 5.31 -15.85 24.55
N GLY A 64 5.83 -16.30 23.42
CA GLY A 64 7.25 -16.19 23.06
C GLY A 64 8.15 -17.20 23.77
N PRO A 65 9.43 -17.26 23.36
CA PRO A 65 10.37 -18.28 23.84
C PRO A 65 10.90 -17.99 25.26
N GLN A 66 10.67 -16.78 25.79
CA GLN A 66 11.10 -16.36 27.12
C GLN A 66 9.95 -15.62 27.85
N PRO A 67 8.86 -16.31 28.24
CA PRO A 67 7.73 -15.69 28.92
C PRO A 67 8.15 -15.08 30.26
N SER A 68 7.68 -13.87 30.54
CA SER A 68 8.02 -13.13 31.75
C SER A 68 6.88 -12.18 32.13
N GLU A 69 6.53 -12.15 33.42
CA GLU A 69 5.52 -11.22 33.95
C GLU A 69 5.99 -9.78 33.83
N GLN A 70 7.29 -9.53 34.04
CA GLN A 70 7.89 -8.20 33.87
C GLN A 70 7.75 -7.68 32.44
N TYR A 71 7.87 -8.57 31.44
CA TYR A 71 7.67 -8.24 30.04
C TYR A 71 6.21 -8.33 29.59
N GLY A 72 5.30 -8.71 30.52
CA GLY A 72 3.89 -9.04 30.29
C GLY A 72 3.66 -10.06 29.17
N THR A 73 4.66 -10.89 28.90
CA THR A 73 4.57 -12.06 28.02
C THR A 73 4.15 -13.31 28.79
N ARG A 74 3.99 -13.20 30.12
CA ARG A 74 3.41 -14.20 31.02
C ARG A 74 2.38 -13.51 31.93
N ALA A 75 1.24 -14.14 32.16
CA ALA A 75 0.22 -13.69 33.11
C ALA A 75 -0.36 -14.88 33.88
N SER A 76 -0.30 -14.83 35.21
CA SER A 76 -0.89 -15.82 36.11
C SER A 76 -2.17 -15.25 36.72
N PHE A 77 -3.30 -15.95 36.60
CA PHE A 77 -4.61 -15.49 37.08
C PHE A 77 -5.49 -16.68 37.49
N GLY A 78 -6.41 -16.47 38.42
CA GLY A 78 -7.35 -17.49 38.88
C GLY A 78 -8.78 -17.14 38.53
N LEU A 79 -9.71 -18.00 38.97
CA LEU A 79 -11.15 -17.75 38.84
C LEU A 79 -11.60 -16.59 39.74
N SER A 80 -12.30 -15.62 39.16
CA SER A 80 -13.02 -14.55 39.84
C SER A 80 -14.54 -14.75 39.75
N ALA A 81 -15.30 -14.00 40.58
CA ALA A 81 -16.76 -14.01 40.54
C ALA A 81 -17.29 -13.40 39.23
N ASP A 82 -16.67 -12.30 38.80
CA ASP A 82 -17.01 -11.58 37.58
C ASP A 82 -15.80 -11.48 36.65
N ILE A 83 -16.06 -11.33 35.36
CA ILE A 83 -15.01 -11.07 34.36
C ILE A 83 -14.57 -9.60 34.43
N ASP A 84 -13.26 -9.38 34.40
CA ASP A 84 -12.64 -8.06 34.34
C ASP A 84 -11.95 -7.88 32.98
N THR A 85 -12.51 -7.01 32.15
CA THR A 85 -12.02 -6.79 30.78
C THR A 85 -10.80 -5.89 30.69
N SER A 86 -10.32 -5.34 31.82
CA SER A 86 -9.13 -4.48 31.86
C SER A 86 -7.81 -5.26 32.02
N ARG A 87 -7.87 -6.55 32.35
CA ARG A 87 -6.71 -7.41 32.64
C ARG A 87 -6.98 -8.85 32.24
N TRP A 88 -5.96 -9.70 32.37
CA TRP A 88 -6.18 -11.15 32.30
C TRP A 88 -7.10 -11.59 33.44
N SER A 89 -8.24 -12.18 33.09
CA SER A 89 -9.24 -12.64 34.05
C SER A 89 -10.00 -13.85 33.53
N ALA A 90 -10.51 -14.68 34.45
CA ALA A 90 -11.38 -15.80 34.14
C ALA A 90 -12.52 -15.88 35.15
N ALA A 91 -13.74 -16.13 34.68
CA ALA A 91 -14.89 -16.38 35.53
C ALA A 91 -15.68 -17.59 35.03
N VAL A 92 -16.39 -18.24 35.95
CA VAL A 92 -17.27 -19.36 35.62
C VAL A 92 -18.64 -18.83 35.24
N THR A 93 -19.11 -19.18 34.05
CA THR A 93 -20.38 -18.66 33.50
C THR A 93 -21.44 -19.74 33.25
N GLY A 94 -21.07 -21.01 33.36
CA GLY A 94 -22.01 -22.15 33.26
C GLY A 94 -22.64 -22.56 34.59
N PRO A 95 -23.79 -23.28 34.57
CA PRO A 95 -24.39 -23.85 35.77
C PRO A 95 -23.46 -24.90 36.42
N PRO A 96 -23.60 -25.18 37.74
CA PRO A 96 -22.81 -26.22 38.40
C PRO A 96 -23.04 -27.61 37.77
N GLY A 97 -21.96 -28.34 37.51
CA GLY A 97 -22.01 -29.66 36.88
C GLY A 97 -20.64 -30.30 36.69
N ASP A 98 -20.61 -31.32 35.85
CA ASP A 98 -19.41 -32.02 35.37
C ASP A 98 -18.69 -31.28 34.23
N THR A 99 -19.40 -30.33 33.61
CA THR A 99 -18.88 -29.40 32.60
C THR A 99 -18.74 -28.00 33.21
N LEU A 100 -17.54 -27.43 33.10
CA LEU A 100 -17.19 -26.11 33.58
C LEU A 100 -16.98 -25.15 32.41
N THR A 101 -17.96 -24.27 32.15
CA THR A 101 -17.83 -23.21 31.16
C THR A 101 -17.10 -22.00 31.76
N LEU A 102 -15.96 -21.67 31.18
CA LEU A 102 -15.11 -20.56 31.58
C LEU A 102 -15.19 -19.44 30.55
N SER A 103 -15.48 -18.23 31.00
CA SER A 103 -15.22 -17.02 30.24
C SER A 103 -13.85 -16.50 30.62
N ILE A 104 -13.02 -16.17 29.63
CA ILE A 104 -11.65 -15.69 29.79
C ILE A 104 -11.52 -14.39 29.01
N CYS A 105 -10.86 -13.38 29.61
CA CYS A 105 -10.52 -12.14 28.93
C CYS A 105 -9.00 -11.94 28.96
N ALA A 106 -8.41 -11.70 27.79
CA ALA A 106 -7.03 -11.23 27.69
C ALA A 106 -6.97 -9.71 27.91
N ALA A 107 -5.93 -9.22 28.59
CA ALA A 107 -5.76 -7.79 28.81
C ALA A 107 -5.74 -6.99 27.48
N PRO A 108 -6.34 -5.78 27.40
CA PRO A 108 -6.34 -4.97 26.17
C PRO A 108 -4.95 -4.55 25.68
N ASP A 109 -3.95 -4.56 26.56
CA ASP A 109 -2.55 -4.26 26.27
C ASP A 109 -1.67 -5.53 26.21
N ALA A 110 -2.26 -6.72 26.15
CA ALA A 110 -1.53 -7.96 25.96
C ALA A 110 -0.75 -7.93 24.63
N PRO A 111 0.49 -8.47 24.60
CA PRO A 111 1.20 -8.74 23.35
C PRO A 111 0.35 -9.57 22.37
N ILE A 112 0.49 -9.31 21.07
CA ILE A 112 -0.11 -10.19 20.05
C ILE A 112 0.84 -11.35 19.72
N GLY A 113 0.30 -12.50 19.35
CA GLY A 113 1.11 -13.66 18.97
C GLY A 113 0.43 -14.99 19.26
N ARG A 114 1.23 -16.07 19.18
CA ARG A 114 0.85 -17.39 19.64
C ARG A 114 0.97 -17.46 21.15
N TYR A 115 -0.04 -18.02 21.80
CA TYR A 115 -0.09 -18.18 23.24
C TYR A 115 -0.29 -19.64 23.61
N THR A 116 0.35 -20.00 24.71
CA THR A 116 0.05 -21.19 25.50
C THR A 116 -0.75 -20.75 26.72
N LEU A 117 -1.88 -21.41 26.98
CA LEU A 117 -2.64 -21.26 28.22
C LEU A 117 -2.61 -22.58 28.99
N THR A 118 -1.95 -22.55 30.14
CA THR A 118 -1.89 -23.66 31.08
C THR A 118 -3.10 -23.59 32.02
N LEU A 119 -3.81 -24.71 32.16
CA LEU A 119 -5.01 -24.89 32.98
C LEU A 119 -4.68 -25.83 34.14
N GLY A 120 -4.50 -25.28 35.34
CA GLY A 120 -4.13 -26.04 36.53
C GLY A 120 -2.78 -26.74 36.38
N ALA A 121 -2.69 -28.01 36.78
CA ALA A 121 -1.43 -28.75 36.83
C ALA A 121 -1.07 -29.50 35.53
N SER A 122 -2.01 -29.65 34.58
CA SER A 122 -1.83 -30.58 33.45
C SER A 122 -2.47 -30.17 32.13
N GLY A 123 -3.44 -29.25 32.11
CA GLY A 123 -4.07 -28.81 30.87
C GLY A 123 -3.20 -27.78 30.16
N GLN A 124 -3.01 -27.90 28.85
CA GLN A 124 -2.30 -26.92 28.05
C GLN A 124 -3.03 -26.75 26.71
N ILE A 125 -3.40 -25.51 26.39
CA ILE A 125 -4.11 -25.17 25.16
C ILE A 125 -3.36 -24.07 24.41
N GLU A 126 -3.44 -24.09 23.08
CA GLU A 126 -2.81 -23.08 22.23
C GLU A 126 -3.87 -22.20 21.56
N PHE A 127 -3.59 -20.91 21.44
CA PHE A 127 -4.45 -19.97 20.72
C PHE A 127 -3.65 -18.80 20.16
N ILE A 128 -4.24 -18.06 19.23
CA ILE A 128 -3.65 -16.86 18.65
C ILE A 128 -4.39 -15.62 19.19
N LEU A 129 -3.63 -14.64 19.67
CA LEU A 129 -4.15 -13.36 20.13
C LEU A 129 -3.77 -12.24 19.16
N LEU A 130 -4.77 -11.53 18.65
CA LEU A 130 -4.63 -10.44 17.68
C LEU A 130 -5.02 -9.08 18.28
N TYR A 131 -4.67 -8.00 17.56
CA TYR A 131 -5.20 -6.67 17.88
C TYR A 131 -6.72 -6.64 17.71
N ASN A 132 -7.37 -5.84 18.55
CA ASN A 132 -8.82 -5.67 18.57
C ASN A 132 -9.23 -4.24 18.21
N PRO A 133 -9.62 -3.98 16.95
CA PRO A 133 -10.18 -2.68 16.58
C PRO A 133 -11.66 -2.53 16.98
N TRP A 134 -12.31 -3.56 17.53
CA TRP A 134 -13.73 -3.53 17.91
C TRP A 134 -13.98 -3.41 19.41
N CYS A 135 -12.94 -3.54 20.24
CA CYS A 135 -12.91 -2.96 21.58
C CYS A 135 -13.06 -1.43 21.40
N PRO A 136 -13.97 -0.75 22.12
CA PRO A 136 -14.69 0.43 21.62
C PRO A 136 -13.84 1.33 20.72
N VAL A 137 -14.22 1.33 19.42
CA VAL A 137 -13.91 2.24 18.30
C VAL A 137 -13.44 1.50 17.01
N LEU A 138 -14.42 1.28 16.09
CA LEU A 138 -14.35 1.15 14.61
C LEU A 138 -14.35 -0.25 13.93
N HIS A 139 -15.13 -0.34 12.85
CA HIS A 139 -15.26 -1.51 11.96
C HIS A 139 -14.27 -1.49 10.77
N VAL A 140 -13.79 -2.67 10.34
CA VAL A 140 -12.76 -2.82 9.27
C VAL A 140 -13.21 -3.80 8.17
N LEU A 141 -12.78 -3.52 6.92
CA LEU A 141 -13.06 -4.28 5.69
C LEU A 141 -11.98 -5.36 5.40
N SER A 142 -12.34 -6.47 4.74
CA SER A 142 -11.44 -7.59 4.41
C SER A 142 -10.58 -7.35 3.16
N PHE A 143 -9.29 -7.64 3.23
CA PHE A 143 -8.44 -8.04 2.08
C PHE A 143 -8.21 -9.56 2.15
N VAL A 144 -7.35 -10.08 1.28
CA VAL A 144 -6.90 -11.49 1.15
C VAL A 144 -6.20 -12.07 2.39
N GLN A 145 -6.11 -11.34 3.50
CA GLN A 145 -5.35 -11.75 4.69
C GLN A 145 -5.83 -13.06 5.36
N PHE A 146 -7.03 -13.50 5.04
CA PHE A 146 -7.67 -14.66 5.63
C PHE A 146 -7.47 -15.95 4.81
N GLU A 147 -6.68 -15.90 3.74
CA GLU A 147 -6.27 -17.11 3.03
C GLU A 147 -5.47 -18.04 3.95
N SER A 148 -5.67 -19.36 3.77
CA SER A 148 -5.05 -20.36 4.64
C SER A 148 -3.52 -20.23 4.68
N GLY A 149 -2.96 -20.29 5.89
CA GLY A 149 -1.54 -20.15 6.20
C GLY A 149 -1.01 -18.72 6.30
N ILE A 150 -1.73 -17.70 5.79
CA ILE A 150 -1.21 -16.32 5.75
C ILE A 150 -0.98 -15.75 7.15
N LEU A 151 -1.90 -15.97 8.09
CA LEU A 151 -1.72 -15.49 9.46
C LEU A 151 -0.45 -16.05 10.12
N ASP A 152 -0.14 -17.32 9.88
CA ASP A 152 1.05 -17.96 10.44
C ASP A 152 2.35 -17.36 9.89
N ILE A 153 2.35 -17.03 8.60
CA ILE A 153 3.45 -16.34 7.91
C ILE A 153 3.62 -14.93 8.48
N CYS A 154 2.53 -14.20 8.67
CA CYS A 154 2.55 -12.86 9.29
C CYS A 154 3.19 -12.88 10.70
N LEU A 155 2.84 -13.87 11.52
CA LEU A 155 3.46 -14.05 12.84
C LEU A 155 4.94 -14.43 12.72
N ARG A 156 5.30 -15.28 11.74
CA ARG A 156 6.69 -15.65 11.47
C ARG A 156 7.55 -14.46 11.02
N ILE A 157 6.99 -13.52 10.25
CA ILE A 157 7.68 -12.28 9.88
C ILE A 157 8.09 -11.49 11.14
N LEU A 158 7.22 -11.43 12.16
CA LEU A 158 7.59 -10.83 13.44
C LEU A 158 8.69 -11.65 14.14
N ASP A 159 8.66 -12.98 14.09
CA ASP A 159 9.69 -13.81 14.72
C ASP A 159 11.06 -13.70 14.05
N MET A 160 11.09 -13.47 12.74
CA MET A 160 12.29 -13.36 11.93
C MET A 160 12.94 -11.97 11.97
N ASN A 161 12.31 -11.00 12.63
CA ASN A 161 12.85 -9.64 12.65
C ASN A 161 14.14 -9.53 13.48
N PRO A 162 15.09 -8.65 13.10
CA PRO A 162 16.38 -8.53 13.80
C PRO A 162 16.29 -8.23 15.30
N LYS A 163 15.23 -7.54 15.76
CA LYS A 163 15.02 -7.24 17.18
C LYS A 163 14.62 -8.50 17.95
N CYS A 164 13.76 -9.34 17.37
CA CYS A 164 13.39 -10.64 17.92
C CYS A 164 14.59 -11.59 18.00
N LEU A 165 15.36 -11.71 16.92
CA LEU A 165 16.55 -12.58 16.87
C LEU A 165 17.61 -12.18 17.91
N ARG A 166 17.69 -10.88 18.26
CA ARG A 166 18.62 -10.36 19.25
C ARG A 166 18.13 -10.51 20.69
N ASN A 167 16.87 -10.18 20.95
CA ASN A 167 16.26 -10.27 22.28
C ASN A 167 14.76 -10.58 22.13
N PRO A 168 14.39 -11.87 22.11
CA PRO A 168 13.02 -12.26 21.83
C PRO A 168 12.06 -11.84 22.95
N GLY A 169 12.48 -11.87 24.22
CA GLY A 169 11.64 -11.42 25.33
C GLY A 169 11.23 -9.94 25.20
N LYS A 170 12.18 -9.06 24.84
CA LYS A 170 11.90 -7.64 24.62
C LYS A 170 11.06 -7.39 23.37
N ASP A 171 11.32 -8.12 22.28
CA ASP A 171 10.52 -8.02 21.04
C ASP A 171 9.07 -8.43 21.29
N TYR A 172 8.83 -9.61 21.85
CA TYR A 172 7.49 -10.10 22.19
C TYR A 172 6.78 -9.14 23.15
N SER A 173 7.49 -8.58 24.14
CA SER A 173 6.92 -7.52 24.98
C SER A 173 6.46 -6.30 24.16
N GLY A 174 7.28 -5.86 23.21
CA GLY A 174 7.02 -4.74 22.32
C GLY A 174 5.84 -4.96 21.37
N ARG A 175 5.50 -6.23 21.05
CA ARG A 175 4.35 -6.58 20.20
C ARG A 175 2.99 -6.18 20.78
N ARG A 176 2.91 -5.70 22.02
CA ARG A 176 1.69 -5.05 22.56
C ARG A 176 1.39 -3.69 21.91
N ASN A 177 2.41 -3.03 21.36
CA ASN A 177 2.33 -1.66 20.88
C ASN A 177 2.21 -1.64 19.34
N PRO A 178 1.10 -1.15 18.76
CA PRO A 178 0.94 -1.10 17.31
C PRO A 178 1.95 -0.17 16.63
N ILE A 179 2.49 0.83 17.34
CA ILE A 179 3.58 1.70 16.85
C ILE A 179 4.84 0.87 16.61
N TYR A 180 5.18 0.01 17.58
CA TYR A 180 6.34 -0.87 17.50
C TYR A 180 6.19 -1.87 16.35
N VAL A 181 5.04 -2.55 16.30
CA VAL A 181 4.75 -3.53 15.24
C VAL A 181 4.77 -2.87 13.87
N SER A 182 4.16 -1.70 13.68
CA SER A 182 4.16 -1.00 12.39
C SER A 182 5.58 -0.64 11.94
N ARG A 183 6.44 -0.21 12.87
CA ARG A 183 7.86 0.07 12.56
C ARG A 183 8.65 -1.19 12.22
N VAL A 184 8.39 -2.31 12.90
CA VAL A 184 8.99 -3.62 12.56
C VAL A 184 8.53 -4.06 11.16
N LEU A 185 7.25 -3.91 10.84
CA LEU A 185 6.72 -4.30 9.53
C LEU A 185 7.25 -3.43 8.39
N SER A 186 7.38 -2.11 8.59
CA SER A 186 8.01 -1.23 7.59
C SER A 186 9.44 -1.68 7.24
N ALA A 187 10.21 -2.16 8.23
CA ALA A 187 11.52 -2.75 7.98
C ALA A 187 11.44 -4.13 7.30
N MET A 188 10.67 -5.06 7.88
CA MET A 188 10.65 -6.47 7.46
C MET A 188 9.98 -6.72 6.11
N VAL A 189 9.20 -5.78 5.60
CA VAL A 189 8.55 -5.95 4.29
C VAL A 189 9.55 -5.79 3.15
N ASN A 190 10.60 -4.97 3.31
CA ASN A 190 11.77 -4.97 2.43
C ASN A 190 12.88 -5.85 3.02
N CYS A 191 13.88 -6.24 2.21
CA CYS A 191 14.95 -7.13 2.66
C CYS A 191 16.34 -6.46 2.68
N ASN A 192 16.42 -5.13 2.71
CA ASN A 192 17.69 -4.43 2.48
C ASN A 192 18.70 -4.61 3.61
N ASP A 193 18.23 -4.81 4.85
CA ASP A 193 19.10 -4.95 6.03
C ASP A 193 18.99 -6.34 6.70
N ASP A 194 18.09 -7.21 6.25
CA ASP A 194 17.75 -8.47 6.91
C ASP A 194 17.08 -9.52 5.99
N LYS A 195 16.44 -10.53 6.58
CA LYS A 195 15.69 -11.59 5.88
C LYS A 195 14.24 -11.19 5.57
N GLY A 196 14.01 -9.92 5.28
CA GLY A 196 12.68 -9.41 4.98
C GLY A 196 12.08 -9.96 3.69
N VAL A 197 10.83 -9.56 3.42
CA VAL A 197 9.94 -10.28 2.50
C VAL A 197 10.29 -10.05 1.03
N LEU A 198 10.55 -8.81 0.62
CA LEU A 198 10.68 -8.44 -0.79
C LEU A 198 12.01 -7.75 -1.10
N LEU A 199 12.59 -8.10 -2.24
CA LEU A 199 13.70 -7.38 -2.86
C LEU A 199 13.17 -6.37 -3.88
N GLY A 200 13.55 -5.10 -3.72
CA GLY A 200 13.14 -4.01 -4.62
C GLY A 200 13.91 -4.00 -5.94
N ARG A 201 13.24 -3.71 -7.06
CA ARG A 201 13.90 -3.46 -8.36
C ARG A 201 13.10 -2.49 -9.23
N TRP A 202 13.75 -1.43 -9.69
CA TRP A 202 13.15 -0.33 -10.46
C TRP A 202 13.70 -0.19 -11.89
N THR A 203 14.58 -1.11 -12.29
CA THR A 203 15.07 -1.22 -13.66
C THR A 203 14.26 -2.30 -14.38
N ASP A 204 13.92 -2.09 -15.65
CA ASP A 204 13.06 -2.97 -16.47
C ASP A 204 13.68 -4.36 -16.83
N ASP A 205 14.71 -4.78 -16.09
CA ASP A 205 15.26 -6.14 -16.13
C ASP A 205 14.84 -6.89 -14.85
N TYR A 206 13.98 -7.88 -15.02
CA TYR A 206 13.47 -8.73 -13.94
C TYR A 206 13.99 -10.18 -14.03
N GLU A 207 15.11 -10.42 -14.72
CA GLU A 207 15.75 -11.74 -14.74
C GLU A 207 16.01 -12.26 -13.32
N GLY A 208 15.68 -13.53 -13.09
CA GLY A 208 15.82 -14.18 -11.77
C GLY A 208 14.69 -13.88 -10.78
N GLY A 209 13.60 -13.24 -11.21
CA GLY A 209 12.42 -12.98 -10.40
C GLY A 209 11.14 -12.75 -11.22
N VAL A 210 10.13 -12.20 -10.55
CA VAL A 210 8.83 -11.83 -11.12
C VAL A 210 8.78 -10.32 -11.29
N SER A 211 8.28 -9.84 -12.45
CA SER A 211 8.03 -8.40 -12.65
C SER A 211 7.08 -7.89 -11.56
N PRO A 212 7.37 -6.72 -10.92
CA PRO A 212 6.48 -6.11 -9.93
C PRO A 212 5.05 -5.88 -10.42
N MET A 213 4.85 -5.67 -11.73
CA MET A 213 3.52 -5.49 -12.35
C MET A 213 2.73 -6.79 -12.49
N PHE A 214 3.40 -7.95 -12.39
CA PHE A 214 2.75 -9.25 -12.49
C PHE A 214 1.98 -9.63 -11.22
N TRP A 215 2.40 -9.11 -10.05
CA TRP A 215 1.74 -9.41 -8.79
C TRP A 215 0.27 -8.95 -8.81
N ARG A 216 -0.64 -9.88 -8.51
CA ARG A 216 -2.10 -9.64 -8.42
C ARG A 216 -2.57 -9.50 -6.97
N GLY A 217 -1.79 -10.04 -6.04
CA GLY A 217 -2.07 -10.06 -4.61
C GLY A 217 -0.83 -10.38 -3.79
N SER A 218 -0.95 -10.23 -2.48
CA SER A 218 0.13 -10.45 -1.51
C SER A 218 0.29 -11.91 -1.07
N VAL A 219 -0.71 -12.77 -1.32
CA VAL A 219 -0.76 -14.17 -0.85
C VAL A 219 0.39 -14.98 -1.43
N GLU A 220 0.60 -14.90 -2.74
CA GLU A 220 1.68 -15.62 -3.43
C GLU A 220 3.05 -15.17 -2.93
N ILE A 221 3.25 -13.86 -2.75
CA ILE A 221 4.50 -13.29 -2.22
C ILE A 221 4.79 -13.86 -0.83
N LEU A 222 3.82 -13.82 0.08
CA LEU A 222 4.00 -14.30 1.45
C LEU A 222 4.27 -15.81 1.50
N ARG A 223 3.55 -16.61 0.70
CA ARG A 223 3.78 -18.06 0.61
C ARG A 223 5.14 -18.40 0.00
N ASN A 224 5.59 -17.65 -1.01
CA ASN A 224 6.90 -17.84 -1.62
C ASN A 224 8.01 -17.53 -0.61
N TRP A 225 7.89 -16.45 0.14
CA TRP A 225 8.85 -16.13 1.20
C TRP A 225 8.93 -17.24 2.25
N ASP A 226 7.79 -17.72 2.75
CA ASP A 226 7.76 -18.76 3.80
C ASP A 226 8.29 -20.12 3.32
N SER A 227 7.82 -20.57 2.14
CA SER A 227 8.22 -21.86 1.55
C SER A 227 9.69 -21.91 1.13
N GLN A 228 10.30 -20.76 0.82
CA GLN A 228 11.71 -20.64 0.45
C GLN A 228 12.59 -20.28 1.65
N ALA A 229 12.29 -20.83 2.83
CA ALA A 229 13.09 -20.65 4.05
C ALA A 229 13.35 -19.16 4.40
N CYS A 230 12.32 -18.32 4.22
CA CYS A 230 12.37 -16.88 4.47
C CYS A 230 13.41 -16.14 3.62
N GLN A 231 13.67 -16.61 2.39
CA GLN A 231 14.47 -15.88 1.42
C GLN A 231 13.65 -14.76 0.76
N PRO A 232 14.26 -13.60 0.44
CA PRO A 232 13.55 -12.49 -0.18
C PRO A 232 12.93 -12.86 -1.52
N VAL A 233 11.67 -12.51 -1.70
CA VAL A 233 10.92 -12.67 -2.95
C VAL A 233 11.29 -11.57 -3.92
N ARG A 234 11.54 -11.95 -5.17
CA ARG A 234 12.00 -11.07 -6.24
C ARG A 234 10.87 -10.89 -7.27
N TYR A 235 10.45 -9.69 -7.67
CA TYR A 235 10.83 -8.36 -7.21
C TYR A 235 9.61 -7.54 -6.79
N GLY A 236 9.83 -6.48 -5.99
CA GLY A 236 8.81 -5.55 -5.55
C GLY A 236 9.09 -4.10 -5.96
N GLN A 237 8.02 -3.31 -6.03
CA GLN A 237 8.02 -1.86 -6.16
C GLN A 237 7.05 -1.26 -5.14
N CYS A 238 6.97 0.07 -5.00
CA CYS A 238 6.31 0.71 -3.83
C CYS A 238 4.87 0.22 -3.56
N TRP A 239 4.04 0.04 -4.58
CA TRP A 239 2.67 -0.50 -4.39
C TRP A 239 2.66 -1.95 -3.91
N VAL A 240 3.64 -2.76 -4.32
CA VAL A 240 3.80 -4.16 -3.89
C VAL A 240 4.18 -4.19 -2.40
N PHE A 241 5.16 -3.38 -2.00
CA PHE A 241 5.54 -3.24 -0.59
C PHE A 241 4.36 -2.76 0.25
N ALA A 242 3.66 -1.70 -0.18
CA ALA A 242 2.48 -1.18 0.53
C ALA A 242 1.34 -2.22 0.62
N ALA A 243 1.07 -2.99 -0.43
CA ALA A 243 0.04 -4.02 -0.44
C ALA A 243 0.37 -5.20 0.49
N VAL A 244 1.63 -5.65 0.51
CA VAL A 244 2.11 -6.69 1.42
C VAL A 244 2.05 -6.21 2.88
N ALA A 245 2.55 -5.00 3.16
CA ALA A 245 2.47 -4.39 4.49
C ALA A 245 1.02 -4.26 4.97
N CYS A 246 0.11 -3.81 4.08
CA CYS A 246 -1.32 -3.72 4.39
C CYS A 246 -1.91 -5.09 4.75
N SER A 247 -1.56 -6.14 4.00
CA SER A 247 -2.06 -7.50 4.22
C SER A 247 -1.59 -8.05 5.56
N ILE A 248 -0.31 -7.87 5.89
CA ILE A 248 0.26 -8.31 7.18
C ILE A 248 -0.39 -7.54 8.34
N SER A 249 -0.45 -6.20 8.26
CA SER A 249 -1.05 -5.36 9.30
C SER A 249 -2.52 -5.73 9.55
N ARG A 250 -3.32 -5.94 8.49
CA ARG A 250 -4.72 -6.39 8.64
C ARG A 250 -4.84 -7.79 9.20
N ALA A 251 -3.96 -8.72 8.82
CA ALA A 251 -3.93 -10.07 9.40
C ALA A 251 -3.71 -10.02 10.92
N LEU A 252 -2.81 -9.14 11.38
CA LEU A 252 -2.51 -8.95 12.79
C LEU A 252 -3.59 -8.15 13.55
N GLY A 253 -4.56 -7.57 12.85
CA GLY A 253 -5.68 -6.81 13.42
C GLY A 253 -5.45 -5.29 13.53
N ILE A 254 -4.40 -4.75 12.90
CA ILE A 254 -4.18 -3.30 12.81
C ILE A 254 -5.02 -2.76 11.64
N PRO A 255 -5.98 -1.84 11.86
CA PRO A 255 -6.71 -1.22 10.76
C PRO A 255 -5.77 -0.38 9.92
N CYS A 256 -5.70 -0.65 8.62
CA CYS A 256 -4.81 0.08 7.73
C CYS A 256 -5.36 0.19 6.31
N ARG A 257 -4.85 1.15 5.54
CA ARG A 257 -5.20 1.40 4.13
C ARG A 257 -3.98 1.79 3.32
N VAL A 258 -3.93 1.34 2.07
CA VAL A 258 -2.89 1.77 1.11
C VAL A 258 -3.23 3.19 0.64
N VAL A 259 -2.21 4.03 0.57
CA VAL A 259 -2.30 5.41 0.09
C VAL A 259 -1.38 5.58 -1.11
N THR A 260 -1.83 6.35 -2.10
CA THR A 260 -1.05 6.73 -3.28
C THR A 260 -0.92 8.24 -3.34
N ASN A 261 0.31 8.75 -3.41
CA ASN A 261 0.64 10.16 -3.61
C ASN A 261 1.14 10.39 -5.04
N TYR A 262 0.50 11.27 -5.81
CA TYR A 262 0.95 11.60 -7.16
C TYR A 262 1.94 12.75 -7.15
N PHE A 263 2.94 12.68 -8.04
CA PHE A 263 4.07 13.60 -8.03
C PHE A 263 4.77 13.60 -6.67
N SER A 264 5.09 12.41 -6.13
CA SER A 264 5.75 12.28 -4.84
C SER A 264 7.20 12.69 -4.94
N ALA A 265 7.64 13.59 -4.07
CA ALA A 265 9.02 14.00 -4.00
C ALA A 265 9.87 12.93 -3.29
N HIS A 266 11.10 12.75 -3.75
CA HIS A 266 12.11 11.98 -3.04
C HIS A 266 13.30 12.90 -2.78
N ASP A 267 13.25 13.62 -1.66
CA ASP A 267 14.29 14.56 -1.22
C ASP A 267 15.39 13.79 -0.48
N THR A 268 16.56 13.71 -1.09
CA THR A 268 17.70 12.95 -0.55
C THR A 268 18.55 13.73 0.45
N ASN A 269 18.31 15.04 0.59
CA ASN A 269 19.12 15.93 1.43
C ASN A 269 18.31 16.63 2.54
N GLY A 270 16.98 16.54 2.48
CA GLY A 270 16.05 17.00 3.52
C GLY A 270 15.91 18.52 3.61
N ASN A 271 16.28 19.26 2.56
CA ASN A 271 16.16 20.72 2.50
C ASN A 271 14.78 21.20 2.03
N LEU A 272 13.83 20.29 1.78
CA LEU A 272 12.48 20.56 1.29
C LEU A 272 12.45 21.15 -0.13
N VAL A 273 13.52 20.99 -0.91
CA VAL A 273 13.65 21.49 -2.28
C VAL A 273 14.20 20.40 -3.19
N ILE A 274 13.40 20.04 -4.18
CA ILE A 274 13.80 19.18 -5.29
C ILE A 274 14.37 20.06 -6.41
N GLU A 275 15.68 19.96 -6.62
CA GLU A 275 16.34 20.57 -7.76
C GLU A 275 16.25 19.66 -8.99
N ARG A 276 15.69 20.19 -10.08
CA ARG A 276 15.62 19.51 -11.37
C ARG A 276 16.50 20.21 -12.38
N TYR A 277 17.22 19.42 -13.17
CA TYR A 277 18.08 19.94 -14.22
C TYR A 277 17.55 19.53 -15.58
N ILE A 278 17.51 20.45 -16.53
CA ILE A 278 17.22 20.20 -17.94
C ILE A 278 18.37 20.73 -18.81
N ASN A 279 18.60 20.11 -19.96
CA ASN A 279 19.57 20.62 -20.93
C ASN A 279 18.94 21.73 -21.80
N GLU A 280 19.73 22.28 -22.74
CA GLU A 280 19.26 23.34 -23.68
C GLU A 280 18.10 22.91 -24.59
N ASN A 281 17.89 21.60 -24.77
CA ASN A 281 16.79 21.04 -25.56
C ASN A 281 15.54 20.78 -24.68
N GLY A 282 15.60 21.07 -23.38
CA GLY A 282 14.54 20.79 -22.41
C GLY A 282 14.47 19.33 -21.96
N GLU A 283 15.47 18.51 -22.30
CA GLU A 283 15.53 17.12 -21.87
C GLU A 283 16.02 17.06 -20.42
N PRO A 284 15.42 16.21 -19.57
CA PRO A 284 15.81 16.09 -18.18
C PRO A 284 17.21 15.49 -18.05
N ILE A 285 18.01 16.09 -17.17
CA ILE A 285 19.30 15.58 -16.74
C ILE A 285 19.05 14.83 -15.42
N GLN A 286 19.57 13.61 -15.33
CA GLN A 286 19.40 12.78 -14.13
C GLN A 286 20.03 13.48 -12.92
N SER A 287 19.20 13.70 -11.90
CA SER A 287 19.56 14.26 -10.60
C SER A 287 19.46 13.19 -9.50
N ARG A 288 20.03 13.50 -8.33
CA ARG A 288 19.90 12.66 -7.13
C ARG A 288 18.47 12.69 -6.59
N ASP A 289 17.87 13.87 -6.54
CA ASP A 289 16.47 14.04 -6.18
C ASP A 289 15.56 13.68 -7.36
N MET A 290 14.45 13.02 -7.05
CA MET A 290 13.50 12.55 -8.06
C MET A 290 12.08 12.94 -7.67
N ILE A 291 11.24 13.13 -8.69
CA ILE A 291 9.79 13.22 -8.51
C ILE A 291 9.20 11.99 -9.18
N TRP A 292 8.66 11.10 -8.35
CA TRP A 292 8.01 9.90 -8.79
C TRP A 292 6.62 10.27 -9.31
N ASN A 293 6.19 9.65 -10.41
CA ASN A 293 4.87 9.93 -10.98
C ASN A 293 3.77 9.60 -9.96
N TYR A 294 3.97 8.52 -9.20
CA TYR A 294 3.28 8.27 -7.94
C TYR A 294 4.16 7.45 -7.00
N HIS A 295 3.85 7.51 -5.71
CA HIS A 295 4.42 6.68 -4.66
C HIS A 295 3.31 6.09 -3.78
N CYS A 296 3.53 4.91 -3.23
CA CYS A 296 2.53 4.21 -2.43
C CYS A 296 3.10 3.80 -1.07
N TRP A 297 2.35 4.08 -0.01
CA TRP A 297 2.69 3.70 1.36
C TRP A 297 1.45 3.18 2.12
N LEU A 298 1.61 2.88 3.41
CA LEU A 298 0.55 2.42 4.30
C LEU A 298 0.16 3.48 5.33
N GLU A 299 -1.15 3.70 5.54
CA GLU A 299 -1.64 4.36 6.74
C GLU A 299 -2.24 3.34 7.70
N SER A 300 -1.85 3.38 8.98
CA SER A 300 -2.40 2.52 10.03
C SER A 300 -3.10 3.35 11.11
N TRP A 301 -4.30 2.94 11.54
CA TRP A 301 -5.08 3.63 12.55
C TRP A 301 -4.72 3.14 13.96
N MET A 302 -4.17 4.03 14.78
CA MET A 302 -3.80 3.70 16.16
C MET A 302 -3.75 4.96 17.04
N THR A 303 -3.68 4.75 18.36
CA THR A 303 -3.35 5.82 19.31
C THR A 303 -1.83 6.05 19.36
N ARG A 304 -1.44 7.26 19.79
CA ARG A 304 -0.07 7.70 20.01
C ARG A 304 0.11 8.11 21.47
N PRO A 305 0.13 7.15 22.43
CA PRO A 305 0.31 7.47 23.85
C PRO A 305 1.68 8.10 24.17
N ASP A 306 2.63 8.00 23.24
CA ASP A 306 3.92 8.69 23.27
C ASP A 306 3.84 10.17 22.83
N LEU A 307 2.69 10.61 22.30
CA LEU A 307 2.40 11.98 21.89
C LEU A 307 1.08 12.47 22.53
N LYS A 308 0.66 13.69 22.20
CA LYS A 308 -0.65 14.21 22.59
C LYS A 308 -1.78 13.46 21.85
N SER A 309 -2.94 13.36 22.49
CA SER A 309 -4.11 12.63 21.95
C SER A 309 -4.63 13.16 20.60
N GLU A 310 -4.31 14.40 20.26
CA GLU A 310 -4.64 15.02 18.97
C GLU A 310 -3.92 14.38 17.77
N PHE A 311 -2.84 13.62 18.02
CA PHE A 311 -2.07 12.86 17.02
C PHE A 311 -2.48 11.37 16.92
N ASN A 312 -3.53 10.97 17.64
CA ASN A 312 -4.19 9.69 17.41
C ASN A 312 -4.82 9.65 16.01
N GLY A 313 -5.06 8.45 15.48
CA GLY A 313 -5.70 8.23 14.18
C GLY A 313 -4.74 7.66 13.15
N TRP A 314 -4.79 8.15 11.91
CA TRP A 314 -3.95 7.66 10.81
C TRP A 314 -2.47 8.00 11.00
N GLN A 315 -1.64 6.96 10.90
CA GLN A 315 -0.19 7.06 10.94
C GLN A 315 0.40 6.54 9.63
N ALA A 316 1.21 7.33 8.94
CA ALA A 316 1.88 6.94 7.71
C ALA A 316 3.15 6.13 8.01
N SER A 317 3.29 4.99 7.33
CA SER A 317 4.47 4.12 7.34
C SER A 317 4.78 3.72 5.91
N ASP A 318 6.02 3.91 5.49
CA ASP A 318 6.47 3.51 4.17
C ASP A 318 7.40 2.27 4.27
N PRO A 319 6.97 1.11 3.76
CA PRO A 319 7.82 -0.08 3.69
C PRO A 319 8.83 -0.07 2.53
N THR A 320 8.75 0.91 1.63
CA THR A 320 9.67 1.03 0.49
C THR A 320 11.06 1.47 0.99
N PRO A 321 12.15 0.78 0.61
CA PRO A 321 13.49 1.09 1.11
C PRO A 321 14.09 2.32 0.39
N GLN A 322 13.62 3.51 0.77
CA GLN A 322 14.05 4.80 0.23
C GLN A 322 15.17 5.43 1.07
N GLU A 323 14.87 5.70 2.35
CA GLU A 323 15.80 6.32 3.30
C GLU A 323 16.00 5.46 4.55
N LYS A 324 17.17 5.62 5.19
CA LYS A 324 17.49 4.92 6.44
C LYS A 324 17.04 5.74 7.64
N SER A 325 16.12 5.20 8.43
CA SER A 325 15.77 5.71 9.75
C SER A 325 16.58 4.98 10.82
N GLU A 326 17.38 5.72 11.59
CA GLU A 326 18.24 5.17 12.65
C GLU A 326 19.15 4.00 12.14
N GLY A 327 19.60 4.09 10.88
CA GLY A 327 20.49 3.12 10.22
C GLY A 327 19.81 1.95 9.50
N VAL A 328 18.48 1.84 9.57
CA VAL A 328 17.67 0.76 8.99
C VAL A 328 16.71 1.32 7.94
N TYR A 329 16.52 0.64 6.81
CA TYR A 329 15.52 0.94 5.80
C TYR A 329 14.11 0.68 6.34
N CYS A 330 13.59 1.65 7.07
CA CYS A 330 12.24 1.70 7.59
C CYS A 330 11.79 3.17 7.69
N CYS A 331 10.48 3.40 7.62
CA CYS A 331 9.90 4.73 7.68
C CYS A 331 8.57 4.71 8.44
N GLY A 332 8.42 5.65 9.38
CA GLY A 332 7.26 5.82 10.23
C GLY A 332 7.21 4.83 11.41
N PRO A 333 6.05 4.72 12.08
CA PRO A 333 4.81 5.44 11.81
C PRO A 333 4.84 6.92 12.25
N ILE A 334 4.42 7.84 11.38
CA ILE A 334 4.24 9.27 11.69
C ILE A 334 2.77 9.67 11.65
N PRO A 335 2.25 10.50 12.58
CA PRO A 335 0.86 10.96 12.49
C PRO A 335 0.67 11.77 11.21
N VAL A 336 -0.34 11.44 10.42
CA VAL A 336 -0.69 12.21 9.20
C VAL A 336 -0.99 13.67 9.57
N ARG A 337 -1.59 13.89 10.75
CA ARG A 337 -1.78 15.23 11.30
C ARG A 337 -0.46 15.98 11.50
N ALA A 338 0.59 15.35 12.00
CA ALA A 338 1.88 16.01 12.18
C ALA A 338 2.45 16.51 10.85
N ILE A 339 2.25 15.75 9.77
CA ILE A 339 2.62 16.16 8.41
C ILE A 339 1.80 17.37 7.97
N LYS A 340 0.49 17.37 8.22
CA LYS A 340 -0.38 18.51 7.89
C LYS A 340 -0.03 19.80 8.61
N GLU A 341 0.30 19.70 9.91
CA GLU A 341 0.63 20.86 10.73
C GLU A 341 2.10 21.31 10.60
N GLY A 342 2.96 20.57 9.89
CA GLY A 342 4.39 20.87 9.79
C GLY A 342 5.19 20.55 11.05
N ASP A 343 4.74 19.59 11.88
CA ASP A 343 5.40 19.14 13.11
C ASP A 343 6.53 18.12 12.84
N LEU A 344 7.66 18.61 12.33
CA LEU A 344 8.74 17.74 11.83
C LEU A 344 9.64 17.14 12.92
N MET A 345 9.46 17.54 14.18
CA MET A 345 10.28 17.05 15.30
C MET A 345 9.76 15.73 15.89
N PHE A 346 8.58 15.27 15.50
CA PHE A 346 8.01 14.05 16.04
C PHE A 346 8.64 12.81 15.43
N LYS A 347 8.81 11.79 16.28
CA LYS A 347 9.12 10.46 15.81
C LYS A 347 7.88 9.82 15.17
N TYR A 348 8.01 9.13 14.05
CA TYR A 348 9.25 8.80 13.32
C TYR A 348 9.25 9.47 11.93
N ASP A 349 10.41 9.89 11.42
CA ASP A 349 10.60 10.19 9.98
C ASP A 349 9.71 11.31 9.40
N ALA A 350 9.26 12.26 10.24
CA ALA A 350 8.36 13.34 9.84
C ALA A 350 8.90 14.20 8.70
N LEU A 351 10.18 14.57 8.74
CA LEU A 351 10.82 15.37 7.70
C LEU A 351 10.75 14.70 6.32
N PHE A 352 11.04 13.39 6.27
CA PHE A 352 11.00 12.63 5.02
C PHE A 352 9.58 12.63 4.43
N VAL A 353 8.59 12.15 5.19
CA VAL A 353 7.19 12.06 4.74
C VAL A 353 6.61 13.44 4.42
N PHE A 354 7.01 14.49 5.15
CA PHE A 354 6.60 15.85 4.82
C PHE A 354 7.18 16.32 3.50
N SER A 355 8.46 16.02 3.23
CA SER A 355 9.11 16.35 1.96
C SER A 355 8.38 15.72 0.78
N GLU A 356 7.96 14.45 0.90
CA GLU A 356 7.24 13.71 -0.16
C GLU A 356 5.99 14.43 -0.69
N VAL A 357 5.32 15.19 0.19
CA VAL A 357 4.08 15.90 -0.13
C VAL A 357 4.25 17.43 -0.25
N ASN A 358 5.27 18.03 0.37
CA ASN A 358 5.42 19.48 0.48
C ASN A 358 6.69 20.07 -0.14
N ALA A 359 7.61 19.27 -0.67
CA ALA A 359 8.85 19.81 -1.24
C ALA A 359 8.58 20.79 -2.38
N ASP A 360 9.40 21.83 -2.47
CA ASP A 360 9.41 22.72 -3.62
C ASP A 360 10.11 22.07 -4.81
N VAL A 361 9.76 22.50 -6.02
CA VAL A 361 10.43 22.04 -7.23
C VAL A 361 11.05 23.24 -7.92
N VAL A 362 12.38 23.32 -7.88
CA VAL A 362 13.12 24.34 -8.60
C VAL A 362 13.76 23.71 -9.82
N THR A 363 13.50 24.27 -11.00
CA THR A 363 14.05 23.76 -12.25
C THR A 363 15.14 24.69 -12.78
N PHE A 364 16.29 24.12 -13.11
CA PHE A 364 17.42 24.81 -13.72
C PHE A 364 17.67 24.27 -15.13
N ARG A 365 17.93 25.18 -16.07
CA ARG A 365 18.48 24.85 -17.37
C ARG A 365 19.99 24.92 -17.29
N LYS A 366 20.67 23.83 -17.64
CA LYS A 366 22.12 23.76 -17.77
C LYS A 366 22.52 24.01 -19.23
N ASN A 367 23.27 25.07 -19.45
CA ASN A 367 23.78 25.45 -20.77
C ASN A 367 25.07 24.66 -21.10
N LYS A 368 25.47 24.62 -22.37
CA LYS A 368 26.67 23.89 -22.82
C LYS A 368 27.98 24.41 -22.24
N ASP A 369 28.02 25.68 -21.86
CA ASP A 369 29.17 26.29 -21.17
C ASP A 369 29.27 25.91 -19.69
N GLY A 370 28.31 25.12 -19.18
CA GLY A 370 28.23 24.68 -17.79
C GLY A 370 27.46 25.61 -16.86
N SER A 371 27.08 26.81 -17.31
CA SER A 371 26.26 27.74 -16.54
C SER A 371 24.83 27.22 -16.35
N THR A 372 24.18 27.62 -15.25
CA THR A 372 22.79 27.29 -14.95
C THR A 372 21.94 28.56 -14.90
N SER A 373 20.72 28.47 -15.43
CA SER A 373 19.70 29.52 -15.35
C SER A 373 18.40 28.92 -14.86
N GLN A 374 17.74 29.58 -13.90
CA GLN A 374 16.45 29.13 -13.39
C GLN A 374 15.39 29.19 -14.48
N VAL A 375 14.50 28.20 -14.48
CA VAL A 375 13.38 28.08 -15.40
C VAL A 375 12.10 28.19 -14.60
N TYR A 376 11.18 29.04 -15.04
CA TYR A 376 9.87 29.15 -14.42
C TYR A 376 9.07 27.87 -14.70
N SER A 377 8.60 27.19 -13.66
CA SER A 377 7.80 25.98 -13.76
C SER A 377 6.69 25.97 -12.71
N THR A 378 5.55 25.39 -13.07
CA THR A 378 4.38 25.22 -12.20
C THR A 378 4.30 23.82 -11.60
N ALA A 379 5.41 23.08 -11.55
CA ALA A 379 5.45 21.75 -10.99
C ALA A 379 5.09 21.77 -9.50
N VAL A 380 4.13 20.94 -9.10
CA VAL A 380 3.70 20.79 -7.70
C VAL A 380 3.75 19.31 -7.33
N VAL A 381 4.27 19.02 -6.14
CA VAL A 381 4.33 17.67 -5.56
C VAL A 381 3.13 17.43 -4.63
N GLY A 382 2.94 16.20 -4.19
CA GLY A 382 1.94 15.92 -3.14
C GLY A 382 0.49 16.02 -3.62
N GLN A 383 0.19 15.56 -4.84
CA GLN A 383 -1.10 15.80 -5.49
C GLN A 383 -2.00 14.57 -5.42
N LYS A 384 -3.32 14.83 -5.41
CA LYS A 384 -4.36 13.79 -5.55
C LYS A 384 -4.09 12.59 -4.65
N ILE A 385 -3.67 12.82 -3.40
CA ILE A 385 -3.35 11.74 -2.48
C ILE A 385 -4.62 10.90 -2.29
N SER A 386 -4.55 9.61 -2.61
CA SER A 386 -5.72 8.78 -2.86
C SER A 386 -5.69 7.50 -2.06
N THR A 387 -6.88 7.05 -1.66
CA THR A 387 -7.10 5.70 -1.13
C THR A 387 -8.44 5.16 -1.63
N LYS A 388 -8.70 3.87 -1.39
CA LYS A 388 -9.99 3.25 -1.73
C LYS A 388 -11.02 3.64 -0.68
N SER A 389 -12.20 4.10 -1.12
CA SER A 389 -13.31 4.43 -0.22
C SER A 389 -13.80 3.22 0.58
N VAL A 390 -14.27 3.47 1.80
CA VAL A 390 -14.90 2.43 2.64
C VAL A 390 -16.18 1.93 1.97
N GLY A 391 -16.29 0.61 1.78
CA GLY A 391 -17.49 -0.04 1.26
C GLY A 391 -17.74 0.08 -0.25
N SER A 392 -16.90 0.80 -1.01
CA SER A 392 -17.06 0.97 -2.46
C SER A 392 -15.72 0.91 -3.21
N ASP A 393 -15.75 0.72 -4.52
CA ASP A 393 -14.54 0.76 -5.38
C ASP A 393 -14.17 2.18 -5.82
N ALA A 394 -14.84 3.21 -5.27
CA ALA A 394 -14.54 4.59 -5.59
C ALA A 394 -13.19 5.02 -5.00
N ARG A 395 -12.57 5.99 -5.67
CA ARG A 395 -11.40 6.73 -5.18
C ARG A 395 -11.85 7.76 -4.15
N GLU A 396 -11.22 7.74 -2.99
CA GLU A 396 -11.30 8.80 -1.98
C GLU A 396 -10.05 9.68 -2.08
N ASP A 397 -10.26 11.00 -2.25
CA ASP A 397 -9.17 11.98 -2.21
C ASP A 397 -8.95 12.44 -0.77
N ILE A 398 -7.76 12.15 -0.25
CA ILE A 398 -7.35 12.45 1.13
C ILE A 398 -6.22 13.49 1.16
N THR A 399 -5.98 14.25 0.08
CA THR A 399 -4.93 15.28 0.02
C THR A 399 -5.06 16.29 1.17
N HIS A 400 -6.30 16.66 1.50
CA HIS A 400 -6.64 17.58 2.59
C HIS A 400 -6.27 17.06 3.99
N LEU A 401 -5.96 15.77 4.15
CA LEU A 401 -5.47 15.21 5.41
C LEU A 401 -3.96 15.42 5.59
N TYR A 402 -3.22 15.57 4.50
CA TYR A 402 -1.77 15.77 4.50
C TYR A 402 -1.36 17.23 4.41
N LYS A 403 -2.18 18.08 3.78
CA LYS A 403 -1.84 19.47 3.47
C LYS A 403 -3.07 20.37 3.53
N TYR A 404 -2.82 21.63 3.88
CA TYR A 404 -3.80 22.71 3.71
C TYR A 404 -3.90 23.14 2.24
N PRO A 405 -4.99 23.81 1.82
CA PRO A 405 -5.10 24.36 0.48
C PRO A 405 -3.94 25.31 0.15
N GLU A 406 -3.35 25.15 -1.03
CA GLU A 406 -2.23 25.99 -1.46
C GLU A 406 -2.64 27.48 -1.49
N GLY A 407 -1.85 28.33 -0.85
CA GLY A 407 -2.09 29.77 -0.69
C GLY A 407 -2.85 30.17 0.58
N SER A 408 -3.33 29.22 1.39
CA SER A 408 -4.04 29.52 2.65
C SER A 408 -3.10 29.99 3.76
N ASP A 409 -3.65 30.70 4.76
CA ASP A 409 -2.89 31.13 5.94
C ASP A 409 -2.41 29.93 6.76
N GLU A 410 -3.22 28.89 6.87
CA GLU A 410 -2.89 27.64 7.57
C GLU A 410 -1.72 26.91 6.90
N GLU A 411 -1.67 26.89 5.57
CA GLU A 411 -0.51 26.37 4.84
C GLU A 411 0.76 27.17 5.18
N ARG A 412 0.67 28.49 5.20
CA ARG A 412 1.82 29.36 5.51
C ARG A 412 2.32 29.14 6.93
N GLU A 413 1.42 28.97 7.90
CA GLU A 413 1.80 28.63 9.28
C GLU A 413 2.43 27.24 9.39
N ALA A 414 1.89 26.24 8.71
CA ALA A 414 2.50 24.90 8.66
C ALA A 414 3.93 24.94 8.06
N PHE A 415 4.14 25.73 7.00
CA PHE A 415 5.48 25.91 6.40
C PHE A 415 6.45 26.69 7.30
N LYS A 416 5.97 27.71 8.03
CA LYS A 416 6.80 28.38 9.06
C LYS A 416 7.23 27.39 10.13
N LYS A 417 6.31 26.54 10.60
CA LYS A 417 6.60 25.52 11.61
C LYS A 417 7.61 24.48 11.12
N ALA A 418 7.49 24.07 9.87
CA ALA A 418 8.43 23.17 9.19
C ALA A 418 9.77 23.83 8.81
N ASN A 419 9.95 25.13 9.08
CA ASN A 419 11.09 25.94 8.62
C ASN A 419 11.31 25.87 7.10
N HIS A 420 10.22 25.80 6.33
CA HIS A 420 10.25 25.75 4.86
C HIS A 420 10.39 27.15 4.26
N GLN A 421 11.58 27.75 4.44
CA GLN A 421 11.83 29.15 4.10
C GLN A 421 11.68 29.44 2.60
N ASN A 422 11.95 28.46 1.72
CA ASN A 422 11.86 28.65 0.27
C ASN A 422 10.42 28.96 -0.19
N LYS A 423 9.42 28.22 0.31
CA LYS A 423 8.01 28.54 0.04
C LYS A 423 7.53 29.85 0.66
N LEU A 424 8.14 30.30 1.75
CA LEU A 424 7.79 31.56 2.40
C LEU A 424 8.37 32.78 1.69
N LEU A 425 9.53 32.62 1.06
CA LEU A 425 10.26 33.70 0.38
C LEU A 425 9.93 33.81 -1.11
N HIS A 426 9.46 32.73 -1.75
CA HIS A 426 9.06 32.78 -3.16
C HIS A 426 7.70 33.46 -3.36
N GLN A 427 7.73 34.76 -3.63
CA GLN A 427 6.64 35.41 -4.38
C GLN A 427 6.66 34.85 -5.82
N GLN A 428 5.52 34.36 -6.29
CA GLN A 428 5.36 33.95 -7.68
C GLN A 428 5.70 35.13 -8.60
N GLN A 429 6.91 35.15 -9.14
CA GLN A 429 7.22 36.00 -10.28
C GLN A 429 6.34 35.53 -11.42
N ASN A 430 5.47 36.41 -11.91
CA ASN A 430 4.66 36.14 -13.08
C ASN A 430 5.47 36.59 -14.31
N PRO A 431 6.10 35.69 -15.08
CA PRO A 431 6.87 36.07 -16.26
C PRO A 431 5.98 36.65 -17.38
N GLY A 432 4.64 36.61 -17.24
CA GLY A 432 3.67 37.06 -18.22
C GLY A 432 3.56 36.18 -19.46
N LEU A 433 4.58 35.38 -19.78
CA LEU A 433 4.52 34.28 -20.73
C LEU A 433 4.21 32.97 -20.01
N HIS A 434 3.20 32.25 -20.50
CA HIS A 434 2.80 30.96 -19.94
C HIS A 434 2.81 29.88 -21.02
N VAL A 435 3.20 28.67 -20.64
CA VAL A 435 3.00 27.46 -21.46
C VAL A 435 2.25 26.42 -20.64
N THR A 436 1.29 25.76 -21.27
CA THR A 436 0.52 24.65 -20.69
C THR A 436 0.41 23.50 -21.68
N ILE A 437 0.28 22.27 -21.17
CA ILE A 437 0.11 21.07 -22.01
C ILE A 437 -1.33 20.56 -21.88
N LYS A 438 -2.07 20.60 -22.98
CA LYS A 438 -3.43 20.06 -23.12
C LYS A 438 -3.39 18.74 -23.88
N VAL A 439 -4.23 17.79 -23.47
CA VAL A 439 -4.30 16.43 -24.03
C VAL A 439 -5.76 16.09 -24.34
N THR A 440 -5.99 15.18 -25.27
CA THR A 440 -7.32 14.62 -25.54
C THR A 440 -7.69 13.56 -24.51
N SER A 441 -8.98 13.25 -24.37
CA SER A 441 -9.45 12.17 -23.48
C SER A 441 -9.04 10.79 -23.98
N ASP A 442 -9.02 10.60 -25.30
CA ASP A 442 -8.91 9.27 -25.90
C ASP A 442 -7.44 8.99 -26.26
N MET A 443 -6.66 8.54 -25.27
CA MET A 443 -5.25 8.16 -25.42
C MET A 443 -5.05 6.69 -25.04
N SER A 444 -5.38 5.80 -25.98
CA SER A 444 -5.24 4.35 -25.78
C SER A 444 -3.92 3.82 -26.34
N LYS A 445 -3.38 2.80 -25.68
CA LYS A 445 -2.20 2.08 -26.16
C LYS A 445 -2.52 1.38 -27.49
N GLY A 446 -1.72 1.65 -28.51
CA GLY A 446 -1.94 1.14 -29.87
C GLY A 446 -2.42 2.19 -30.86
N CYS A 447 -2.91 3.33 -30.38
CA CYS A 447 -3.48 4.38 -31.22
C CYS A 447 -2.52 5.55 -31.44
N ASP A 448 -2.64 6.22 -32.58
CA ASP A 448 -1.99 7.50 -32.80
C ASP A 448 -2.87 8.64 -32.27
N PHE A 449 -2.28 9.60 -31.56
CA PHE A 449 -3.04 10.70 -30.95
C PHE A 449 -2.22 12.00 -30.91
N ASP A 450 -2.90 13.12 -30.66
CA ASP A 450 -2.31 14.46 -30.62
C ASP A 450 -2.35 15.05 -29.22
N VAL A 451 -1.24 15.66 -28.82
CA VAL A 451 -1.14 16.49 -27.61
C VAL A 451 -0.76 17.91 -28.00
N PHE A 452 -1.06 18.89 -27.14
CA PHE A 452 -0.96 20.30 -27.51
C PHE A 452 -0.20 21.12 -26.46
N ALA A 453 0.82 21.85 -26.90
CA ALA A 453 1.39 22.95 -26.14
C ALA A 453 0.58 24.21 -26.46
N VAL A 454 0.07 24.88 -25.43
CA VAL A 454 -0.64 26.15 -25.52
C VAL A 454 0.20 27.22 -24.86
N VAL A 455 0.64 28.19 -25.64
CA VAL A 455 1.47 29.30 -25.21
C VAL A 455 0.64 30.57 -25.21
N THR A 456 0.65 31.31 -24.10
CA THR A 456 -0.13 32.53 -23.91
C THR A 456 0.79 33.69 -23.52
N ASN A 457 0.59 34.85 -24.15
CA ASN A 457 1.30 36.08 -23.84
C ASN A 457 0.38 37.06 -23.10
N ASN A 458 0.55 37.17 -21.79
CA ASN A 458 -0.16 38.12 -20.94
C ASN A 458 0.64 39.42 -20.71
N THR A 459 1.69 39.66 -21.49
CA THR A 459 2.46 40.92 -21.46
C THR A 459 1.88 41.96 -22.40
N GLN A 460 2.29 43.22 -22.24
CA GLN A 460 1.84 44.35 -23.07
C GLN A 460 2.63 44.48 -24.39
N SER A 461 3.64 43.64 -24.61
CA SER A 461 4.49 43.68 -25.80
C SER A 461 4.41 42.39 -26.59
N GLU A 462 4.67 42.50 -27.90
CA GLU A 462 4.84 41.33 -28.74
C GLU A 462 6.08 40.55 -28.31
N LYS A 463 5.96 39.22 -28.32
CA LYS A 463 7.02 38.30 -27.92
C LYS A 463 7.43 37.40 -29.08
N LYS A 464 8.74 37.24 -29.25
CA LYS A 464 9.33 36.25 -30.16
C LYS A 464 10.02 35.18 -29.33
N CYS A 465 9.56 33.96 -29.48
CA CYS A 465 9.97 32.85 -28.64
C CYS A 465 10.45 31.65 -29.47
N ARG A 466 11.28 30.80 -28.85
CA ARG A 466 11.49 29.41 -29.27
C ARG A 466 10.61 28.51 -28.44
N LEU A 467 9.91 27.56 -29.07
CA LEU A 467 9.17 26.51 -28.38
C LEU A 467 9.75 25.15 -28.73
N LEU A 468 10.29 24.47 -27.73
CA LEU A 468 10.69 23.07 -27.78
C LEU A 468 9.55 22.25 -27.17
N PHE A 469 8.94 21.35 -27.94
CA PHE A 469 7.87 20.48 -27.48
C PHE A 469 8.21 19.03 -27.76
N GLY A 470 8.56 18.30 -26.71
CA GLY A 470 9.07 16.94 -26.77
C GLY A 470 8.26 15.96 -25.94
N SER A 471 8.50 14.68 -26.21
CA SER A 471 7.93 13.56 -25.45
C SER A 471 8.93 12.41 -25.35
N CYS A 472 8.92 11.72 -24.21
CA CYS A 472 9.67 10.48 -24.02
C CYS A 472 8.87 9.47 -23.21
N ALA A 473 9.15 8.18 -23.43
CA ALA A 473 8.65 7.15 -22.53
C ALA A 473 9.29 7.34 -21.15
N VAL A 474 8.57 7.02 -20.08
CA VAL A 474 9.08 7.19 -18.72
C VAL A 474 8.57 6.06 -17.84
N SER A 475 9.40 5.56 -16.93
CA SER A 475 8.93 4.67 -15.87
C SER A 475 8.10 5.44 -14.84
N TYR A 476 7.36 4.74 -13.98
CA TYR A 476 6.60 5.39 -12.92
C TYR A 476 7.49 6.12 -11.89
N SER A 477 8.73 5.64 -11.66
CA SER A 477 9.73 6.30 -10.80
C SER A 477 10.39 7.52 -11.45
N GLY A 478 10.11 7.78 -12.72
CA GLY A 478 10.55 8.98 -13.43
C GLY A 478 11.80 8.81 -14.29
N VAL A 479 12.31 7.59 -14.44
CA VAL A 479 13.43 7.25 -15.34
C VAL A 479 12.98 7.40 -16.79
N THR A 480 13.71 8.18 -17.57
CA THR A 480 13.34 8.49 -18.96
C THR A 480 13.92 7.50 -19.96
N GLY A 481 13.08 7.01 -20.86
CA GLY A 481 13.45 6.21 -22.03
C GLY A 481 13.57 7.05 -23.30
N GLY A 482 13.32 6.40 -24.45
CA GLY A 482 13.49 7.02 -25.77
C GLY A 482 12.46 8.11 -26.12
N ASN A 483 12.82 8.94 -27.10
CA ASN A 483 11.99 10.02 -27.64
C ASN A 483 10.80 9.47 -28.44
N CYS A 484 9.58 9.89 -28.08
CA CYS A 484 8.32 9.46 -28.70
C CYS A 484 7.82 10.43 -29.78
N GLY A 485 8.39 11.64 -29.84
CA GLY A 485 7.96 12.74 -30.69
C GLY A 485 8.54 14.06 -30.21
N PHE A 486 8.97 14.91 -31.14
CA PHE A 486 9.61 16.18 -30.83
C PHE A 486 9.35 17.23 -31.92
N LYS A 487 9.22 18.49 -31.51
CA LYS A 487 9.13 19.68 -32.37
C LYS A 487 9.96 20.80 -31.78
N ASP A 488 10.68 21.51 -32.65
CA ASP A 488 11.43 22.72 -32.33
C ASP A 488 10.94 23.86 -33.24
N LEU A 489 10.21 24.80 -32.66
CA LEU A 489 9.70 25.97 -33.36
C LEU A 489 10.55 27.17 -32.97
N LEU A 490 11.45 27.56 -33.87
CA LEU A 490 12.39 28.66 -33.63
C LEU A 490 11.74 30.05 -33.61
N ASN A 491 10.58 30.22 -34.24
CA ASN A 491 9.93 31.52 -34.43
C ASN A 491 8.45 31.46 -34.06
N VAL A 492 8.16 31.41 -32.76
CA VAL A 492 6.81 31.56 -32.23
C VAL A 492 6.58 33.04 -31.92
N GLU A 493 5.78 33.70 -32.74
CA GLU A 493 5.38 35.10 -32.55
C GLU A 493 4.04 35.16 -31.81
N LEU A 494 3.99 35.95 -30.75
CA LEU A 494 2.85 36.08 -29.85
C LEU A 494 2.53 37.56 -29.62
N PRO A 495 1.42 38.09 -30.17
CA PRO A 495 1.00 39.45 -29.87
C PRO A 495 0.57 39.59 -28.41
N PRO A 496 0.46 40.82 -27.87
CA PRO A 496 -0.11 41.06 -26.55
C PRO A 496 -1.50 40.42 -26.41
N GLY A 497 -1.72 39.65 -25.34
CA GLY A 497 -2.96 38.87 -25.12
C GLY A 497 -3.14 37.66 -26.05
N GLY A 498 -2.17 37.38 -26.92
CA GLY A 498 -2.24 36.32 -27.92
C GLY A 498 -2.03 34.92 -27.34
N GLU A 499 -2.64 33.93 -28.00
CA GLU A 499 -2.45 32.50 -27.72
C GLU A 499 -1.98 31.76 -28.99
N ARG A 500 -1.02 30.85 -28.84
CA ARG A 500 -0.59 29.92 -29.88
C ARG A 500 -0.74 28.49 -29.40
N ARG A 501 -1.44 27.66 -30.18
CA ARG A 501 -1.57 26.22 -29.96
C ARG A 501 -0.71 25.44 -30.95
N VAL A 502 0.13 24.55 -30.43
CA VAL A 502 1.05 23.70 -31.22
C VAL A 502 0.77 22.24 -30.93
N ALA A 503 0.35 21.49 -31.95
CA ALA A 503 0.10 20.05 -31.84
C ALA A 503 1.41 19.23 -31.96
N LEU A 504 1.51 18.13 -31.22
CA LEU A 504 2.53 17.10 -31.35
C LEU A 504 1.83 15.75 -31.51
N ARG A 505 2.00 15.13 -32.70
CA ARG A 505 1.45 13.82 -33.03
C ARG A 505 2.34 12.72 -32.48
N LEU A 506 1.79 11.88 -31.62
CA LEU A 506 2.45 10.67 -31.11
C LEU A 506 1.94 9.48 -31.91
N ASN A 507 2.86 8.79 -32.58
CA ASN A 507 2.53 7.64 -33.43
C ASN A 507 2.97 6.35 -32.74
N TYR A 508 2.13 5.32 -32.74
CA TYR A 508 2.40 4.03 -32.12
C TYR A 508 3.70 3.40 -32.66
N SER A 509 3.99 3.58 -33.93
CA SER A 509 5.24 3.12 -34.56
C SER A 509 6.51 3.72 -33.92
N LYS A 510 6.42 4.87 -33.25
CA LYS A 510 7.53 5.52 -32.56
C LYS A 510 7.57 5.18 -31.07
N TYR A 511 6.43 5.26 -30.40
CA TYR A 511 6.40 5.08 -28.93
C TYR A 511 6.23 3.62 -28.51
N GLY A 512 5.65 2.75 -29.34
CA GLY A 512 5.18 1.42 -28.95
C GLY A 512 6.27 0.50 -28.41
N ALA A 513 7.48 0.56 -28.98
CA ALA A 513 8.63 -0.22 -28.52
C ALA A 513 9.41 0.43 -27.36
N LEU A 514 9.12 1.71 -27.06
CA LEU A 514 9.81 2.49 -26.02
C LEU A 514 9.05 2.51 -24.70
N LEU A 515 7.75 2.22 -24.71
CA LEU A 515 6.92 2.20 -23.52
C LEU A 515 7.38 1.13 -22.54
N THR A 516 7.46 1.51 -21.26
CA THR A 516 7.57 0.57 -20.15
C THR A 516 6.22 -0.10 -19.88
N GLU A 517 6.19 -1.06 -18.96
CA GLU A 517 4.96 -1.69 -18.46
C GLU A 517 3.99 -0.69 -17.80
N ASP A 518 4.48 0.50 -17.43
CA ASP A 518 3.68 1.57 -16.81
C ASP A 518 2.80 2.35 -17.81
N ASN A 519 2.99 2.16 -19.12
CA ASN A 519 2.29 2.91 -20.18
C ASN A 519 2.38 4.44 -20.05
N LEU A 520 3.49 4.96 -19.51
CA LEU A 520 3.67 6.38 -19.23
C LEU A 520 4.50 7.08 -20.32
N ILE A 521 4.03 8.25 -20.77
CA ILE A 521 4.78 9.18 -21.62
C ILE A 521 4.87 10.52 -20.90
N ARG A 522 6.09 11.06 -20.78
CA ARG A 522 6.33 12.42 -20.29
C ARG A 522 6.33 13.39 -21.47
N LEU A 523 5.54 14.45 -21.35
CA LEU A 523 5.49 15.58 -22.27
C LEU A 523 6.22 16.75 -21.62
N GLY A 524 7.07 17.44 -22.39
CA GLY A 524 7.79 18.63 -21.95
C GLY A 524 7.71 19.74 -22.99
N ALA A 525 7.27 20.93 -22.57
CA ALA A 525 7.21 22.11 -23.42
C ALA A 525 8.04 23.23 -22.79
N LEU A 526 9.20 23.52 -23.38
CA LEU A 526 10.12 24.58 -22.97
C LEU A 526 9.97 25.77 -23.91
N LEU A 527 9.55 26.90 -23.36
CA LEU A 527 9.42 28.18 -24.04
C LEU A 527 10.57 29.09 -23.64
N LEU A 528 11.28 29.65 -24.61
CA LEU A 528 12.36 30.62 -24.41
C LEU A 528 11.98 31.96 -25.03
N ASP A 529 11.94 33.03 -24.25
CA ASP A 529 11.80 34.40 -24.76
C ASP A 529 13.16 34.89 -25.26
N TYR A 530 13.27 35.25 -26.54
CA TYR A 530 14.53 35.77 -27.07
C TYR A 530 14.92 37.13 -26.53
N THR A 531 13.96 37.90 -26.02
CA THR A 531 14.14 39.27 -25.54
C THR A 531 14.71 39.27 -24.14
N THR A 532 14.05 38.58 -23.20
CA THR A 532 14.47 38.53 -21.80
C THR A 532 15.47 37.42 -21.51
N LYS A 533 15.59 36.43 -22.42
CA LYS A 533 16.32 35.16 -22.24
C LYS A 533 15.74 34.26 -21.14
N GLU A 534 14.60 34.62 -20.58
CA GLU A 534 13.89 33.82 -19.59
C GLU A 534 13.26 32.58 -20.24
N SER A 535 13.05 31.54 -19.44
CA SER A 535 12.47 30.30 -19.91
C SER A 535 11.33 29.84 -19.01
N THR A 536 10.31 29.26 -19.63
CA THR A 536 9.17 28.66 -18.96
C THR A 536 9.02 27.20 -19.39
N LEU A 537 8.80 26.30 -18.43
CA LEU A 537 8.66 24.88 -18.67
C LEU A 537 7.33 24.36 -18.13
N ALA A 538 6.56 23.72 -19.02
CA ALA A 538 5.45 22.85 -18.65
C ALA A 538 5.85 21.39 -18.81
N VAL A 539 5.56 20.56 -17.81
CA VAL A 539 5.74 19.10 -17.86
C VAL A 539 4.42 18.44 -17.54
N ARG A 540 4.06 17.40 -18.29
CA ARG A 540 2.86 16.59 -18.05
C ARG A 540 3.14 15.14 -18.37
N ASN A 541 2.88 14.25 -17.43
CA ASN A 541 2.86 12.82 -17.72
C ASN A 541 1.45 12.42 -18.18
N ILE A 542 1.37 11.57 -19.20
CA ILE A 542 0.15 10.92 -19.65
C ILE A 542 0.29 9.41 -19.45
N VAL A 543 -0.82 8.76 -19.07
CA VAL A 543 -0.94 7.30 -19.00
C VAL A 543 -1.75 6.87 -20.19
N LEU A 544 -1.25 5.91 -20.96
CA LEU A 544 -2.02 5.32 -22.06
C LEU A 544 -2.93 4.21 -21.52
N GLU A 545 -4.20 4.28 -21.89
CA GLU A 545 -5.18 3.30 -21.44
C GLU A 545 -4.94 1.96 -22.14
N ASN A 546 -4.90 0.88 -21.34
CA ASN A 546 -4.94 -0.48 -21.85
C ASN A 546 -6.37 -0.84 -22.32
N PRO A 547 -6.52 -1.82 -23.22
CA PRO A 547 -7.84 -2.32 -23.60
C PRO A 547 -8.61 -2.89 -22.39
N GLU A 548 -9.93 -2.68 -22.39
CA GLU A 548 -10.81 -3.18 -21.34
C GLU A 548 -10.90 -4.72 -21.37
N ILE A 549 -10.79 -5.34 -20.19
CA ILE A 549 -11.14 -6.76 -20.00
C ILE A 549 -12.60 -6.86 -19.57
N LYS A 550 -13.42 -7.50 -20.39
CA LYS A 550 -14.81 -7.81 -20.09
C LYS A 550 -14.91 -9.16 -19.41
N VAL A 551 -15.57 -9.20 -18.25
CA VAL A 551 -15.73 -10.42 -17.45
C VAL A 551 -17.22 -10.70 -17.21
N ARG A 552 -17.69 -11.86 -17.65
CA ARG A 552 -19.04 -12.37 -17.43
C ARG A 552 -19.01 -13.64 -16.60
N ILE A 553 -19.74 -13.65 -15.49
CA ILE A 553 -19.88 -14.84 -14.63
C ILE A 553 -21.08 -15.65 -15.12
N LEU A 554 -20.86 -16.95 -15.34
CA LEU A 554 -21.86 -17.92 -15.71
C LEU A 554 -22.12 -18.91 -14.58
N GLY A 555 -23.39 -19.31 -14.46
CA GLY A 555 -23.87 -20.12 -13.35
C GLY A 555 -24.42 -19.25 -12.21
N GLU A 556 -25.14 -19.89 -11.29
CA GLU A 556 -25.67 -19.23 -10.10
C GLU A 556 -24.58 -19.15 -9.02
N PRO A 557 -24.11 -17.95 -8.63
CA PRO A 557 -23.02 -17.82 -7.66
C PRO A 557 -23.43 -18.27 -6.25
N LYS A 558 -23.02 -19.48 -5.86
CA LYS A 558 -23.28 -20.08 -4.55
C LYS A 558 -22.03 -20.77 -4.01
N VAL A 559 -21.90 -20.83 -2.69
CA VAL A 559 -20.79 -21.52 -2.01
C VAL A 559 -20.70 -22.97 -2.49
N ASN A 560 -19.47 -23.45 -2.72
CA ASN A 560 -19.13 -24.80 -3.16
C ASN A 560 -19.75 -25.21 -4.51
N ARG A 561 -20.27 -24.27 -5.30
CA ARG A 561 -20.81 -24.52 -6.64
C ARG A 561 -19.85 -24.01 -7.71
N LYS A 562 -19.48 -24.88 -8.64
CA LYS A 562 -18.60 -24.53 -9.77
C LYS A 562 -19.23 -23.41 -10.63
N LEU A 563 -18.46 -22.37 -10.89
CA LEU A 563 -18.79 -21.23 -11.76
C LEU A 563 -17.84 -21.18 -12.95
N ALA A 564 -18.21 -20.42 -13.97
CA ALA A 564 -17.32 -20.09 -15.08
C ALA A 564 -17.24 -18.58 -15.29
N ALA A 565 -16.03 -18.05 -15.47
CA ALA A 565 -15.77 -16.70 -15.95
C ALA A 565 -15.50 -16.76 -17.45
N GLU A 566 -16.36 -16.13 -18.25
CA GLU A 566 -16.07 -15.80 -19.64
C GLU A 566 -15.37 -14.44 -19.69
N ILE A 567 -14.18 -14.44 -20.26
CA ILE A 567 -13.27 -13.30 -20.25
C ILE A 567 -12.96 -12.93 -21.70
N THR A 568 -13.04 -11.64 -22.01
CA THR A 568 -12.80 -11.12 -23.36
C THR A 568 -11.96 -9.85 -23.32
N LEU A 569 -10.99 -9.74 -24.21
CA LEU A 569 -10.21 -8.54 -24.47
C LEU A 569 -10.07 -8.35 -25.98
N GLN A 570 -10.32 -7.14 -26.48
CA GLN A 570 -10.11 -6.81 -27.89
C GLN A 570 -8.66 -6.33 -28.11
N ASN A 571 -7.99 -6.82 -29.14
CA ASN A 571 -6.67 -6.34 -29.52
C ASN A 571 -6.76 -4.93 -30.14
N THR A 572 -6.35 -3.91 -29.38
CA THR A 572 -6.30 -2.51 -29.83
C THR A 572 -4.98 -2.14 -30.52
N LEU A 573 -4.01 -3.04 -30.57
CA LEU A 573 -2.75 -2.77 -31.26
C LEU A 573 -2.89 -2.95 -32.78
N PRO A 574 -2.12 -2.21 -33.59
CA PRO A 574 -2.07 -2.40 -35.03
C PRO A 574 -1.23 -3.62 -35.44
N VAL A 575 -0.82 -4.46 -34.48
CA VAL A 575 0.00 -5.65 -34.66
C VAL A 575 -0.66 -6.86 -34.01
N GLN A 576 -0.26 -8.05 -34.46
CA GLN A 576 -0.69 -9.33 -33.91
C GLN A 576 -0.18 -9.53 -32.46
N LEU A 577 -1.01 -10.17 -31.63
CA LEU A 577 -0.64 -10.65 -30.31
C LEU A 577 -0.41 -12.16 -30.36
N ASP A 578 0.71 -12.60 -29.80
CA ASP A 578 1.05 -14.01 -29.64
C ASP A 578 1.13 -14.37 -28.16
N ASN A 579 1.07 -15.67 -27.86
CA ASN A 579 1.16 -16.19 -26.48
C ASN A 579 0.17 -15.53 -25.52
N CYS A 580 -1.06 -15.27 -26.00
CA CYS A 580 -2.11 -14.64 -25.22
C CYS A 580 -2.53 -15.54 -24.05
N CYS A 581 -2.42 -15.05 -22.83
CA CYS A 581 -2.75 -15.78 -21.62
C CYS A 581 -3.59 -14.91 -20.68
N PHE A 582 -4.72 -15.46 -20.25
CA PHE A 582 -5.54 -14.89 -19.19
C PHE A 582 -5.26 -15.63 -17.90
N THR A 583 -5.24 -14.88 -16.81
CA THR A 583 -5.09 -15.41 -15.46
C THR A 583 -6.16 -14.80 -14.55
N ILE A 584 -6.70 -15.61 -13.64
CA ILE A 584 -7.66 -15.16 -12.63
C ILE A 584 -7.22 -15.56 -11.23
N GLU A 585 -7.54 -14.70 -10.27
CA GLU A 585 -7.34 -14.92 -8.85
C GLU A 585 -8.44 -14.22 -8.06
N GLY A 586 -8.87 -14.81 -6.94
CA GLY A 586 -9.72 -14.10 -5.99
C GLY A 586 -9.79 -14.82 -4.66
N ALA A 587 -9.67 -14.06 -3.57
CA ALA A 587 -9.79 -14.60 -2.23
C ALA A 587 -11.12 -15.34 -2.06
N ASN A 588 -11.04 -16.58 -1.58
CA ASN A 588 -12.16 -17.50 -1.45
C ASN A 588 -12.96 -17.77 -2.75
N LEU A 589 -12.43 -17.40 -3.92
CA LEU A 589 -13.01 -17.71 -5.23
C LEU A 589 -12.21 -18.80 -5.96
N THR A 590 -10.87 -18.74 -5.87
CA THR A 590 -9.96 -19.63 -6.61
C THR A 590 -9.12 -20.52 -5.68
N GLY A 591 -9.51 -20.64 -4.41
CA GLY A 591 -8.79 -21.47 -3.42
C GLY A 591 -7.37 -20.97 -3.09
N GLY A 592 -7.11 -19.67 -3.28
CA GLY A 592 -5.78 -19.09 -3.10
C GLY A 592 -4.77 -19.50 -4.17
N CYS A 593 -5.23 -20.00 -5.32
CA CYS A 593 -4.41 -20.32 -6.48
C CYS A 593 -4.71 -19.38 -7.66
N VAL A 594 -3.70 -19.15 -8.48
CA VAL A 594 -3.86 -18.50 -9.80
C VAL A 594 -4.30 -19.55 -10.81
N ILE A 595 -5.36 -19.27 -11.56
CA ILE A 595 -5.85 -20.14 -12.63
C ILE A 595 -5.56 -19.45 -13.96
N SER A 596 -4.82 -20.11 -14.84
CA SER A 596 -4.34 -19.56 -16.10
C SER A 596 -4.90 -20.33 -17.29
N GLU A 597 -5.24 -19.62 -18.36
CA GLU A 597 -5.70 -20.18 -19.63
C GLU A 597 -5.00 -19.47 -20.79
N THR A 598 -4.28 -20.22 -21.62
CA THR A 598 -3.55 -19.70 -22.78
C THR A 598 -4.31 -20.00 -24.07
N LEU A 599 -4.39 -19.02 -24.97
CA LEU A 599 -4.98 -19.22 -26.29
C LEU A 599 -4.02 -19.98 -27.19
N ASN A 600 -4.55 -20.93 -27.95
CA ASN A 600 -3.78 -21.72 -28.92
C ASN A 600 -3.50 -20.98 -30.24
N SER A 601 -4.15 -19.85 -30.46
CA SER A 601 -4.02 -19.04 -31.67
C SER A 601 -3.59 -17.62 -31.32
N SER A 602 -2.87 -16.99 -32.25
CA SER A 602 -2.62 -15.57 -32.23
C SER A 602 -3.91 -14.76 -32.38
N VAL A 603 -3.88 -13.50 -31.93
CA VAL A 603 -5.02 -12.57 -32.02
C VAL A 603 -4.62 -11.40 -32.90
N GLY A 604 -5.29 -11.25 -34.05
CA GLY A 604 -5.02 -10.19 -35.03
C GLY A 604 -5.50 -8.81 -34.57
N PRO A 605 -5.12 -7.72 -35.26
CA PRO A 605 -5.62 -6.37 -34.98
C PRO A 605 -7.15 -6.30 -35.03
N GLY A 606 -7.77 -5.76 -33.96
CA GLY A 606 -9.23 -5.62 -33.85
C GLY A 606 -9.99 -6.89 -33.48
N GLU A 607 -9.34 -8.05 -33.43
CA GLU A 607 -9.94 -9.33 -33.01
C GLU A 607 -10.05 -9.45 -31.49
N ASP A 608 -10.94 -10.34 -31.03
CA ASP A 608 -11.14 -10.62 -29.61
C ASP A 608 -10.35 -11.85 -29.14
N ALA A 609 -9.56 -11.69 -28.08
CA ALA A 609 -9.06 -12.78 -27.27
C ALA A 609 -10.15 -13.22 -26.28
N LYS A 610 -10.56 -14.51 -26.31
CA LYS A 610 -11.66 -15.04 -25.47
C LYS A 610 -11.29 -16.36 -24.79
N VAL A 611 -11.59 -16.47 -23.50
CA VAL A 611 -11.45 -17.71 -22.73
C VAL A 611 -12.64 -17.95 -21.80
N LYS A 612 -12.77 -19.21 -21.34
CA LYS A 612 -13.69 -19.62 -20.29
C LYS A 612 -12.92 -20.34 -19.20
N ILE A 613 -12.84 -19.74 -18.01
CA ILE A 613 -12.10 -20.30 -16.88
C ILE A 613 -13.08 -20.70 -15.77
N TYR A 614 -12.91 -21.89 -15.21
CA TYR A 614 -13.76 -22.40 -14.14
C TYR A 614 -13.14 -22.18 -12.76
N PHE A 615 -13.96 -21.85 -11.78
CA PHE A 615 -13.55 -21.67 -10.38
C PHE A 615 -14.69 -22.07 -9.43
N THR A 616 -14.38 -22.29 -8.16
CA THR A 616 -15.36 -22.71 -7.14
C THR A 616 -15.21 -21.84 -5.89
N PRO A 617 -16.19 -20.97 -5.59
CA PRO A 617 -16.14 -20.12 -4.42
C PRO A 617 -16.34 -20.95 -3.14
N SER A 618 -15.56 -20.65 -2.10
CA SER A 618 -15.62 -21.34 -0.81
C SER A 618 -16.39 -20.55 0.26
N HIS A 619 -16.66 -19.26 0.05
CA HIS A 619 -17.31 -18.40 1.03
C HIS A 619 -18.36 -17.47 0.43
N SER A 620 -19.40 -17.18 1.22
CA SER A 620 -20.51 -16.29 0.83
C SER A 620 -20.18 -14.79 0.99
N GLY A 621 -20.99 -13.94 0.35
CA GLY A 621 -20.88 -12.49 0.39
C GLY A 621 -20.18 -11.89 -0.83
N LEU A 622 -19.89 -10.58 -0.76
CA LEU A 622 -19.19 -9.86 -1.82
C LEU A 622 -17.74 -10.33 -1.91
N ARG A 623 -17.29 -10.70 -3.11
CA ARG A 623 -15.92 -11.08 -3.44
C ARG A 623 -15.49 -10.38 -4.72
N LYS A 624 -14.17 -10.27 -4.93
CA LYS A 624 -13.59 -9.64 -6.12
C LYS A 624 -12.72 -10.66 -6.86
N LEU A 625 -13.09 -10.93 -8.11
CA LEU A 625 -12.28 -11.71 -9.05
C LEU A 625 -11.37 -10.75 -9.81
N VAL A 626 -10.07 -10.89 -9.66
CA VAL A 626 -9.06 -10.12 -10.39
C VAL A 626 -8.65 -10.91 -11.61
N VAL A 627 -8.51 -10.21 -12.74
CA VAL A 627 -8.14 -10.78 -14.03
C VAL A 627 -6.93 -10.05 -14.56
N ASP A 628 -6.02 -10.79 -15.18
CA ASP A 628 -4.82 -10.24 -15.81
C ASP A 628 -4.58 -10.93 -17.16
N PHE A 629 -4.23 -10.14 -18.16
CA PHE A 629 -3.94 -10.59 -19.53
C PHE A 629 -2.51 -10.23 -19.93
N ASN A 630 -1.80 -11.20 -20.50
CA ASN A 630 -0.45 -11.05 -21.05
C ASN A 630 -0.36 -11.64 -22.46
N SER A 631 0.56 -11.10 -23.25
CA SER A 631 0.88 -11.52 -24.62
C SER A 631 2.28 -11.04 -25.00
N SER A 632 2.69 -11.27 -26.24
CA SER A 632 3.97 -10.81 -26.78
C SER A 632 4.15 -9.29 -26.84
N LYS A 633 3.06 -8.50 -26.86
CA LYS A 633 3.09 -7.03 -27.04
C LYS A 633 2.19 -6.24 -26.09
N LEU A 634 1.20 -6.88 -25.48
CA LEU A 634 0.38 -6.34 -24.40
C LEU A 634 0.65 -7.16 -23.14
N SER A 635 1.19 -6.51 -22.12
CA SER A 635 1.50 -7.12 -20.83
C SER A 635 0.74 -6.39 -19.71
N HIS A 636 0.41 -7.12 -18.66
CA HIS A 636 -0.19 -6.62 -17.41
C HIS A 636 -1.48 -5.83 -17.60
N VAL A 637 -2.32 -6.23 -18.57
CA VAL A 637 -3.64 -5.63 -18.72
C VAL A 637 -4.52 -6.17 -17.60
N LYS A 638 -4.92 -5.29 -16.67
CA LYS A 638 -5.70 -5.68 -15.48
C LYS A 638 -7.19 -5.45 -15.69
N GLY A 639 -8.00 -6.35 -15.14
CA GLY A 639 -9.45 -6.24 -15.03
C GLY A 639 -9.92 -6.80 -13.71
N TYR A 640 -11.18 -6.55 -13.36
CA TYR A 640 -11.80 -7.19 -12.20
C TYR A 640 -13.30 -7.32 -12.35
N ARG A 641 -13.89 -8.21 -11.56
CA ARG A 641 -15.34 -8.33 -11.42
C ARG A 641 -15.72 -8.54 -9.96
N ASN A 642 -16.66 -7.74 -9.48
CA ASN A 642 -17.31 -7.99 -8.20
C ASN A 642 -18.35 -9.11 -8.39
N VAL A 643 -18.32 -10.11 -7.50
CA VAL A 643 -19.22 -11.27 -7.51
C VAL A 643 -19.82 -11.42 -6.12
N ILE A 644 -21.16 -11.52 -6.04
CA ILE A 644 -21.86 -11.77 -4.79
C ILE A 644 -22.18 -13.26 -4.73
N ILE A 645 -21.60 -13.95 -3.76
CA ILE A 645 -21.78 -15.40 -3.57
C ILE A 645 -22.91 -15.64 -2.56
N GLY A 646 -23.97 -16.33 -2.98
CA GLY A 646 -25.03 -16.81 -2.09
C GLY A 646 -24.58 -17.98 -1.21
N LYS A 647 -25.31 -18.24 -0.12
CA LYS A 647 -25.09 -19.43 0.73
C LYS A 647 -25.45 -20.72 0.00
#